data_AF-A0A8A1MG38-F1
#
_entry.id   AF-A0A8A1MG38-F1
#
_cell.length_a   1.000
_cell.length_b   1.000
_cell.length_c   1.000
_cell.angle_alpha   90.00
_cell.angle_beta   90.00
_cell.angle_gamma   90.00
#
_symmetry.space_group_name_H-M   'P 1'
#
loop_
_entity.id
_entity.type
_entity.pdbx_description
1 polymer ?
#
loop_
_entity_poly.entity_id
_entity_poly.type
_entity_poly.pdbx_seq_one_letter_code
_entity_poly.pdbx_strand_id
1 'polypeptide(L)'
;MTSISTSVAGLPLEQLTLYHAVDPILSSVLIFHGPVVTANSTVRSSRFQAHIIAPGGVQSYPRLTISPAGPLYAAVNHLPLDKQGDEICRGLAVCLLKYFSDLSEPVRYVLLGTARSGNLAARLPNAFDEFHAAELANKMAKVEDPTDAIRDLRDAYSDRIVPWIDVDLVLPPGAIAIANGSRNSDVEVESQGDLTSQYGKYSSLVENLGDPVFLPSSKLRRAPSQPLNARKSKLFSAAQKEALRLAMCEAVDTEERYVGKMYDLVHNIIQRFSQKAADKPPTSTSPDETALKQLFPPCLKEILEVNMGFLAEIREILEQTEKDALEDLSGDTHIDSSSFRRDAAGRRSDPIGIIKFAHALLEWFPKFSNPYGDYMHAHHGFSQTLSSFLNDNQSSFSKRVYETGEQKMRSVLMEPVQRLPRYSLLIDAMTSALPSVHPAVKTLLKARDIITEICSLDSHSAKDNSRDLKRLQRLVEDFPAASMPSGRLITAVDFYDLPPPYHLRSPKESLDSGILLLYGDYLILLSKAFESRMTARGLYAELDKPPVVPYDEGPAPFELKFLQALRITNLRCSQSVCGRILYLTPAGNFVQNERSRSASAMHALELLSNYEGKAGRLIEEITKARIEGRFSEEYREHSK
;
A
#
# COMPACT_ATOMS: atom_id res chain seq x y z
N MET A 1 22.38 -0.61 33.11
CA MET A 1 22.59 -1.98 32.58
C MET A 1 22.71 -1.87 31.08
N THR A 2 23.95 -1.86 30.58
CA THR A 2 24.24 -1.85 29.14
C THR A 2 24.05 -3.27 28.61
N SER A 3 22.92 -3.54 27.96
CA SER A 3 22.76 -4.76 27.16
C SER A 3 23.75 -4.67 26.02
N ILE A 4 24.90 -5.35 26.17
CA ILE A 4 25.82 -5.54 25.05
C ILE A 4 25.04 -6.36 24.03
N SER A 5 24.67 -5.72 22.93
CA SER A 5 24.12 -6.37 21.75
C SER A 5 25.09 -7.48 21.34
N THR A 6 24.73 -8.74 21.58
CA THR A 6 25.47 -9.92 21.11
C THR A 6 25.05 -10.22 19.67
N SER A 7 25.31 -9.27 18.77
CA SER A 7 25.10 -9.51 17.33
C SER A 7 26.17 -10.48 16.80
N VAL A 8 25.73 -11.55 16.15
CA VAL A 8 26.60 -12.55 15.49
C VAL A 8 27.50 -11.87 14.44
N ALA A 9 27.04 -10.77 13.83
CA ALA A 9 27.79 -10.01 12.83
C ALA A 9 29.11 -9.44 13.35
N GLY A 10 29.23 -9.18 14.66
CA GLY A 10 30.43 -8.63 15.27
C GLY A 10 31.44 -9.67 15.78
N LEU A 11 31.14 -10.97 15.65
CA LEU A 11 31.98 -12.04 16.20
C LEU A 11 33.06 -12.48 15.18
N PRO A 12 34.31 -12.74 15.62
CA PRO A 12 35.40 -13.20 14.75
C PRO A 12 35.30 -14.71 14.47
N LEU A 13 34.18 -15.15 13.88
CA LEU A 13 33.86 -16.57 13.71
C LEU A 13 34.89 -17.34 12.85
N GLU A 14 35.53 -16.67 11.88
CA GLU A 14 36.56 -17.28 11.02
C GLU A 14 37.84 -17.67 11.76
N GLN A 15 38.08 -17.09 12.94
CA GLN A 15 39.25 -17.38 13.76
C GLN A 15 39.00 -18.54 14.73
N LEU A 16 37.77 -19.08 14.76
CA LEU A 16 37.31 -20.07 15.72
C LEU A 16 37.02 -21.40 15.03
N THR A 17 37.14 -22.49 15.80
CA THR A 17 36.79 -23.83 15.32
C THR A 17 35.31 -24.08 15.57
N LEU A 18 34.58 -24.48 14.54
CA LEU A 18 33.16 -24.81 14.63
C LEU A 18 32.96 -26.27 15.02
N TYR A 19 32.14 -26.48 16.05
CA TYR A 19 31.63 -27.78 16.47
C TYR A 19 30.12 -27.83 16.30
N HIS A 20 29.60 -28.98 15.87
CA HIS A 20 28.17 -29.20 15.64
C HIS A 20 27.71 -30.52 16.28
N ALA A 21 26.53 -30.50 16.87
CA ALA A 21 25.79 -31.70 17.26
C ALA A 21 24.29 -31.50 17.08
N VAL A 22 23.59 -32.63 16.94
CA VAL A 22 22.13 -32.67 16.97
C VAL A 22 21.67 -33.14 18.34
N ASP A 23 20.73 -32.40 18.91
CA ASP A 23 20.14 -32.60 20.23
C ASP A 23 18.61 -32.80 20.12
N PRO A 24 18.00 -33.72 20.87
CA PRO A 24 16.55 -33.92 20.84
C PRO A 24 15.72 -32.70 21.29
N ILE A 25 16.28 -31.83 22.13
CA ILE A 25 15.58 -30.65 22.67
C ILE A 25 15.96 -29.39 21.89
N LEU A 26 17.25 -29.21 21.61
CA LEU A 26 17.81 -28.05 20.94
C LEU A 26 17.95 -28.23 19.43
N SER A 27 17.54 -29.35 18.83
CA SER A 27 17.68 -29.64 17.39
C SER A 27 19.14 -29.53 16.92
N SER A 28 19.55 -28.48 16.19
CA SER A 28 20.95 -28.26 15.81
C SER A 28 21.64 -27.25 16.75
N VAL A 29 22.80 -27.61 17.28
CA VAL A 29 23.62 -26.76 18.15
C VAL A 29 24.98 -26.53 17.50
N LEU A 30 25.33 -25.27 17.30
CA LEU A 30 26.60 -24.81 16.74
C LEU A 30 27.42 -24.10 17.83
N ILE A 31 28.68 -24.51 18.01
CA ILE A 31 29.60 -23.89 18.97
C ILE A 31 30.87 -23.49 18.25
N PHE A 32 31.14 -22.18 18.20
CA PHE A 32 32.44 -21.65 17.80
C PHE A 32 33.33 -21.59 19.02
N HIS A 33 34.42 -22.34 19.04
CA HIS A 33 35.35 -22.45 20.17
C HIS A 33 36.76 -22.02 19.76
N GLY A 34 37.45 -21.29 20.65
CA GLY A 34 38.84 -20.93 20.44
C GLY A 34 39.58 -20.53 21.72
N PRO A 35 40.91 -20.47 21.67
CA PRO A 35 41.73 -20.06 22.82
C PRO A 35 41.58 -18.55 23.09
N VAL A 36 41.80 -18.16 24.35
CA VAL A 36 41.89 -16.73 24.75
C VAL A 36 43.30 -16.46 25.26
N VAL A 37 44.06 -15.64 24.52
CA VAL A 37 45.42 -15.24 24.92
C VAL A 37 45.32 -14.25 26.07
N THR A 38 45.74 -14.66 27.28
CA THR A 38 45.91 -13.75 28.41
C THR A 38 47.27 -13.98 29.07
N ALA A 39 47.97 -12.89 29.40
CA ALA A 39 49.33 -12.92 29.94
C ALA A 39 49.47 -13.57 31.35
N ASN A 40 48.35 -13.90 32.01
CA ASN A 40 48.31 -14.43 33.39
C ASN A 40 47.56 -15.78 33.46
N SER A 41 47.89 -16.76 32.62
CA SER A 41 47.35 -18.12 32.80
C SER A 41 48.02 -18.77 34.01
N THR A 42 47.23 -19.31 34.95
CA THR A 42 47.75 -20.14 36.03
C THR A 42 47.78 -21.59 35.55
N VAL A 43 48.79 -22.37 35.97
CA VAL A 43 49.06 -23.75 35.52
C VAL A 43 47.86 -24.72 35.69
N ARG A 44 46.82 -24.32 36.44
CA ARG A 44 45.63 -25.14 36.75
C ARG A 44 44.30 -24.67 36.16
N SER A 45 44.27 -23.54 35.42
CA SER A 45 43.04 -23.10 34.77
C SER A 45 43.31 -22.64 33.34
N SER A 46 42.57 -23.22 32.39
CA SER A 46 42.59 -22.78 31.00
C SER A 46 41.46 -21.80 30.73
N ARG A 47 41.69 -20.90 29.78
CA ARG A 47 40.69 -19.91 29.36
C ARG A 47 40.42 -20.05 27.87
N PHE A 48 39.15 -20.00 27.53
CA PHE A 48 38.69 -20.14 26.16
C PHE A 48 37.56 -19.14 25.90
N GLN A 49 37.27 -18.94 24.63
CA GLN A 49 36.10 -18.22 24.16
C GLN A 49 35.19 -19.22 23.46
N ALA A 50 33.89 -19.04 23.63
CA ALA A 50 32.91 -19.85 22.96
C ALA A 50 31.65 -19.05 22.64
N HIS A 51 31.12 -19.25 21.43
CA HIS A 51 29.86 -18.66 20.99
C HIS A 51 28.93 -19.77 20.56
N ILE A 52 27.78 -19.87 21.23
CA ILE A 52 26.77 -20.90 20.98
C ILE A 52 25.62 -20.29 20.19
N ILE A 53 25.24 -20.97 19.12
CA ILE A 53 24.07 -20.66 18.31
C ILE A 53 23.19 -21.92 18.31
N ALA A 54 22.01 -21.80 18.90
CA ALA A 54 21.02 -22.86 19.01
C ALA A 54 19.60 -22.24 19.03
N PRO A 55 18.51 -23.02 18.92
CA PRO A 55 17.14 -22.50 18.94
C PRO A 55 16.77 -21.76 20.23
N GLY A 56 17.47 -22.02 21.33
CA GLY A 56 17.30 -21.26 22.58
C GLY A 56 17.88 -19.83 22.54
N GLY A 57 18.53 -19.46 21.44
CA GLY A 57 19.14 -18.15 21.21
C GLY A 57 20.65 -18.22 21.00
N VAL A 58 21.23 -17.06 20.72
CA VAL A 58 22.68 -16.88 20.61
C VAL A 58 23.23 -16.44 21.96
N GLN A 59 24.28 -17.12 22.44
CA GLN A 59 25.03 -16.69 23.60
C GLN A 59 26.51 -16.63 23.28
N SER A 60 27.15 -15.53 23.69
CA SER A 60 28.54 -15.24 23.40
C SER A 60 29.33 -15.15 24.71
N TYR A 61 30.31 -16.03 24.86
CA TYR A 61 31.21 -16.06 26.00
C TYR A 61 32.63 -15.72 25.55
N PRO A 62 33.02 -14.44 25.54
CA PRO A 62 34.35 -14.02 25.08
C PRO A 62 35.48 -14.48 26.02
N ARG A 63 35.15 -14.89 27.25
CA ARG A 63 36.11 -15.41 28.22
C ARG A 63 35.43 -16.33 29.25
N LEU A 64 35.61 -17.64 29.08
CA LEU A 64 35.29 -18.67 30.07
C LEU A 64 36.57 -19.24 30.67
N THR A 65 36.49 -19.67 31.92
CA THR A 65 37.61 -20.31 32.63
C THR A 65 37.20 -21.72 33.02
N ILE A 66 38.02 -22.70 32.65
CA ILE A 66 37.88 -24.08 33.09
C ILE A 66 38.65 -24.20 34.41
N SER A 67 37.93 -24.42 35.50
CA SER A 67 38.49 -24.65 36.83
C SER A 67 37.88 -25.92 37.42
N PRO A 68 38.68 -26.93 37.82
CA PRO A 68 38.18 -28.13 38.49
C PRO A 68 37.41 -27.86 39.78
N ALA A 69 37.67 -26.71 40.42
CA ALA A 69 36.94 -26.28 41.63
C ALA A 69 35.66 -25.47 41.31
N GLY A 70 35.38 -25.19 40.03
CA GLY A 70 34.23 -24.42 39.60
C GLY A 70 32.97 -25.27 39.46
N PRO A 71 31.76 -24.70 39.68
CA PRO A 71 30.50 -25.45 39.60
C PRO A 71 30.22 -26.00 38.20
N LEU A 72 30.67 -25.31 37.15
CA LEU A 72 30.48 -25.74 35.77
C LEU A 72 31.33 -26.97 35.40
N TYR A 73 32.33 -27.33 36.21
CA TYR A 73 33.14 -28.52 35.98
C TYR A 73 32.36 -29.82 36.26
N ALA A 74 31.18 -29.73 36.90
CA ALA A 74 30.31 -30.88 37.10
C ALA A 74 29.99 -31.61 35.77
N ALA A 75 29.75 -30.87 34.68
CA ALA A 75 29.54 -31.47 33.35
C ALA A 75 30.77 -32.26 32.85
N VAL A 76 31.98 -31.85 33.20
CA VAL A 76 33.21 -32.58 32.81
C VAL A 76 33.28 -33.94 33.48
N ASN A 77 32.85 -34.05 34.74
CA ASN A 77 32.87 -35.31 35.48
C ASN A 77 31.96 -36.38 34.85
N HIS A 78 30.97 -35.97 34.05
CA HIS A 78 30.05 -36.84 33.34
C HIS A 78 30.50 -37.19 31.91
N LEU A 79 31.62 -36.64 31.42
CA LEU A 79 32.21 -37.06 30.14
C LEU A 79 32.84 -38.46 30.25
N PRO A 80 32.96 -39.20 29.14
CA PRO A 80 33.79 -40.41 29.09
C PRO A 80 35.24 -40.13 29.54
N LEU A 81 35.85 -41.07 30.28
CA LEU A 81 37.17 -40.90 30.91
C LEU A 81 38.28 -40.53 29.91
N ASP A 82 38.20 -41.06 28.69
CA ASP A 82 39.09 -40.76 27.56
C ASP A 82 38.99 -39.31 27.10
N LYS A 83 37.79 -38.69 27.20
CA LYS A 83 37.52 -37.30 26.82
C LYS A 83 37.69 -36.30 27.95
N GLN A 84 37.72 -36.73 29.21
CA GLN A 84 38.00 -35.85 30.35
C GLN A 84 39.41 -35.25 30.31
N GLY A 85 40.35 -35.92 29.64
CA GLY A 85 41.71 -35.41 29.42
C GLY A 85 41.83 -34.34 28.33
N ASP A 86 40.87 -34.30 27.39
CA ASP A 86 40.89 -33.36 26.27
C ASP A 86 40.41 -31.97 26.73
N GLU A 87 41.23 -30.95 26.50
CA GLU A 87 40.90 -29.57 26.81
C GLU A 87 39.68 -29.07 26.04
N ILE A 88 39.51 -29.51 24.79
CA ILE A 88 38.39 -29.10 23.93
C ILE A 88 37.09 -29.70 24.45
N CYS A 89 37.04 -31.01 24.69
CA CYS A 89 35.85 -31.66 25.25
C CYS A 89 35.44 -31.06 26.60
N ARG A 90 36.42 -30.73 27.47
CA ARG A 90 36.16 -30.01 28.72
C ARG A 90 35.57 -28.63 28.49
N GLY A 91 36.14 -27.86 27.57
CA GLY A 91 35.65 -26.53 27.20
C GLY A 91 34.21 -26.56 26.68
N LEU A 92 33.90 -27.51 25.78
CA LEU A 92 32.56 -27.69 25.23
C LEU A 92 31.54 -28.05 26.32
N ALA A 93 31.86 -28.99 27.23
CA ALA A 93 30.96 -29.39 28.33
C ALA A 93 30.70 -28.23 29.31
N VAL A 94 31.75 -27.51 29.73
CA VAL A 94 31.63 -26.32 30.60
C VAL A 94 30.79 -25.23 29.94
N CYS A 95 31.00 -24.99 28.64
CA CYS A 95 30.27 -23.97 27.89
C CYS A 95 28.78 -24.30 27.73
N LEU A 96 28.46 -25.55 27.42
CA LEU A 96 27.08 -26.02 27.29
C LEU A 96 26.31 -25.93 28.61
N LEU A 97 26.93 -26.33 29.73
CA LEU A 97 26.30 -26.18 31.04
C LEU A 97 26.09 -24.70 31.40
N LYS A 98 27.04 -23.83 31.05
CA LYS A 98 26.88 -22.38 31.21
C LYS A 98 25.70 -21.86 30.38
N TYR A 99 25.60 -22.25 29.11
CA TYR A 99 24.47 -21.91 28.25
C TYR A 99 23.15 -22.37 28.81
N PHE A 100 23.07 -23.61 29.32
CA PHE A 100 21.85 -24.09 29.96
C PHE A 100 21.48 -23.23 31.16
N SER A 101 22.44 -22.84 32.00
CA SER A 101 22.18 -21.97 33.16
C SER A 101 21.68 -20.57 32.79
N ASP A 102 22.07 -20.05 31.63
CA ASP A 102 21.70 -18.71 31.15
C ASP A 102 20.37 -18.69 30.35
N LEU A 103 19.83 -19.86 29.99
CA LEU A 103 18.50 -19.95 29.37
C LEU A 103 17.41 -19.57 30.38
N SER A 104 16.48 -18.71 29.95
CA SER A 104 15.34 -18.33 30.77
C SER A 104 14.29 -19.44 30.84
N GLU A 105 13.54 -19.48 31.94
CA GLU A 105 12.50 -20.49 32.18
C GLU A 105 11.44 -20.59 31.05
N PRO A 106 10.95 -19.45 30.50
CA PRO A 106 10.01 -19.50 29.36
C PRO A 106 10.61 -20.16 28.12
N VAL A 107 11.89 -19.91 27.83
CA VAL A 107 12.58 -20.51 26.67
C VAL A 107 12.73 -22.02 26.87
N ARG A 108 13.16 -22.46 28.06
CA ARG A 108 13.24 -23.89 28.39
C ARG A 108 11.88 -24.59 28.24
N TYR A 109 10.81 -23.95 28.70
CA TYR A 109 9.45 -24.46 28.57
C TYR A 109 9.04 -24.64 27.11
N VAL A 110 9.26 -23.64 26.25
CA VAL A 110 8.95 -23.71 24.82
C VAL A 110 9.76 -24.80 24.13
N LEU A 111 11.08 -24.86 24.37
CA LEU A 111 11.96 -25.87 23.78
C LEU A 111 11.51 -27.30 24.13
N LEU A 112 11.14 -27.53 25.40
CA LEU A 112 10.59 -28.82 25.84
C LEU A 112 9.22 -29.11 25.20
N GLY A 113 8.38 -28.10 25.02
CA GLY A 113 7.09 -28.22 24.33
C GLY A 113 7.24 -28.62 22.87
N THR A 114 8.14 -27.95 22.14
CA THR A 114 8.43 -28.24 20.73
C THR A 114 9.00 -29.64 20.55
N ALA A 115 9.93 -30.06 21.43
CA ALA A 115 10.51 -31.41 21.39
C ALA A 115 9.47 -32.52 21.61
N ARG A 116 8.45 -32.28 22.45
CA ARG A 116 7.39 -33.24 22.76
C ARG A 116 6.35 -33.42 21.63
N SER A 117 6.15 -32.40 20.79
CA SER A 117 5.16 -32.44 19.70
C SER A 117 5.63 -33.26 18.49
N GLY A 118 6.93 -33.49 18.35
CA GLY A 118 7.52 -34.21 17.21
C GLY A 118 7.68 -35.70 17.47
N ASN A 119 6.61 -36.47 17.73
CA ASN A 119 6.58 -37.95 17.82
C ASN A 119 7.74 -38.68 18.56
N LEU A 120 8.55 -37.97 19.35
CA LEU A 120 9.63 -38.52 20.15
C LEU A 120 9.13 -38.55 21.59
N ALA A 121 8.84 -39.77 22.06
CA ALA A 121 8.54 -40.10 23.44
C ALA A 121 9.77 -39.91 24.37
N ALA A 122 10.45 -38.78 24.26
CA ALA A 122 11.63 -38.47 25.05
C ALA A 122 11.22 -37.70 26.30
N ARG A 123 10.78 -38.44 27.33
CA ARG A 123 10.97 -38.00 28.70
C ARG A 123 12.47 -38.08 28.98
N LEU A 124 13.24 -37.04 28.66
CA LEU A 124 14.57 -36.88 29.23
C LEU A 124 14.36 -36.41 30.69
N PRO A 125 14.62 -37.24 31.72
CA PRO A 125 14.49 -36.82 33.11
C PRO A 125 15.48 -35.72 33.50
N ASN A 126 16.51 -35.50 32.67
CA ASN A 126 17.71 -34.72 32.96
C ASN A 126 17.89 -33.54 31.96
N ALA A 127 16.81 -32.90 31.50
CA ALA A 127 16.93 -31.82 30.54
C ALA A 127 17.63 -30.59 31.12
N PHE A 128 18.58 -30.02 30.37
CA PHE A 128 19.35 -28.82 30.73
C PHE A 128 20.23 -28.94 31.99
N ASP A 129 20.62 -30.16 32.38
CA ASP A 129 21.51 -30.41 33.52
C ASP A 129 22.97 -30.71 33.09
N GLU A 130 23.80 -31.06 34.08
CA GLU A 130 25.21 -31.44 33.91
C GLU A 130 25.41 -32.71 33.07
N PHE A 131 24.48 -33.68 33.15
CA PHE A 131 24.53 -34.89 32.34
C PHE A 131 24.21 -34.59 30.87
N HIS A 132 23.17 -33.80 30.62
CA HIS A 132 22.78 -33.38 29.29
C HIS A 132 23.89 -32.60 28.58
N ALA A 133 24.56 -31.69 29.32
CA ALA A 133 25.67 -30.91 28.78
C ALA A 133 26.85 -31.80 28.40
N ALA A 134 27.17 -32.81 29.22
CA ALA A 134 28.23 -33.77 28.96
C ALA A 134 27.92 -34.68 27.77
N GLU A 135 26.69 -35.19 27.69
CA GLU A 135 26.24 -36.04 26.59
C GLU A 135 26.30 -35.29 25.26
N LEU A 136 25.83 -34.04 25.24
CA LEU A 136 25.86 -33.20 24.06
C LEU A 136 27.30 -32.83 23.66
N ALA A 137 28.16 -32.47 24.61
CA ALA A 137 29.59 -32.22 24.35
C ALA A 137 30.30 -33.46 23.78
N ASN A 138 29.95 -34.66 24.26
CA ASN A 138 30.50 -35.92 23.75
C ASN A 138 30.11 -36.19 22.28
N LYS A 139 28.92 -35.74 21.86
CA LYS A 139 28.38 -35.88 20.49
C LYS A 139 28.89 -34.80 19.52
N MET A 140 29.50 -33.72 20.01
CA MET A 140 30.01 -32.64 19.17
C MET A 140 31.10 -33.12 18.22
N ALA A 141 30.87 -32.89 16.93
CA ALA A 141 31.83 -33.15 15.87
C ALA A 141 32.41 -31.83 15.34
N LYS A 142 33.71 -31.81 15.09
CA LYS A 142 34.37 -30.68 14.44
C LYS A 142 33.91 -30.58 12.98
N VAL A 143 33.56 -29.38 12.53
CA VAL A 143 33.23 -29.11 11.13
C VAL A 143 34.52 -28.72 10.40
N GLU A 144 34.88 -29.45 9.34
CA GLU A 144 36.15 -29.22 8.63
C GLU A 144 36.15 -27.97 7.76
N ASP A 145 35.03 -27.64 7.12
CA ASP A 145 34.85 -26.39 6.36
C ASP A 145 33.66 -25.59 6.88
N PRO A 146 33.88 -24.62 7.79
CA PRO A 146 32.81 -23.80 8.35
C PRO A 146 32.43 -22.60 7.47
N THR A 147 33.07 -22.40 6.31
CA THR A 147 32.97 -21.14 5.54
C THR A 147 31.52 -20.83 5.12
N ASP A 148 30.82 -21.81 4.57
CA ASP A 148 29.41 -21.66 4.19
C ASP A 148 28.52 -21.44 5.42
N ALA A 149 28.72 -22.19 6.50
CA ALA A 149 27.94 -22.03 7.72
C ALA A 149 28.12 -20.63 8.35
N ILE A 150 29.34 -20.09 8.34
CA ILE A 150 29.63 -18.73 8.83
C ILE A 150 28.92 -17.68 7.96
N ARG A 151 28.97 -17.82 6.63
CA ARG A 151 28.25 -16.92 5.71
C ARG A 151 26.75 -16.95 6.00
N ASP A 152 26.16 -18.14 6.02
CA ASP A 152 24.72 -18.32 6.21
C ASP A 152 24.25 -17.78 7.56
N LEU A 153 25.06 -17.95 8.62
CA LEU A 153 24.78 -17.36 9.94
C LEU A 153 24.88 -15.84 9.92
N ARG A 154 25.87 -15.26 9.25
CA ARG A 154 25.99 -13.79 9.14
C ARG A 154 24.82 -13.18 8.40
N ASP A 155 24.38 -13.83 7.33
CA ASP A 155 23.25 -13.36 6.54
C ASP A 155 21.93 -13.49 7.34
N ALA A 156 21.71 -14.62 8.02
CA ALA A 156 20.52 -14.85 8.83
C ALA A 156 20.38 -13.88 10.02
N TYR A 157 21.50 -13.52 10.65
CA TYR A 157 21.59 -12.59 11.78
C TYR A 157 21.96 -11.15 11.38
N SER A 158 21.92 -10.84 10.09
CA SER A 158 22.16 -9.49 9.59
C SER A 158 21.12 -8.50 10.13
N ASP A 159 21.52 -7.25 10.27
CA ASP A 159 20.62 -6.19 10.72
C ASP A 159 19.47 -6.01 9.73
N ARG A 160 18.26 -5.89 10.27
CA ARG A 160 17.06 -5.63 9.49
C ARG A 160 16.58 -4.21 9.75
N ILE A 161 16.15 -3.56 8.69
CA ILE A 161 15.69 -2.18 8.73
C ILE A 161 14.17 -2.17 8.83
N VAL A 162 13.63 -1.34 9.71
CA VAL A 162 12.19 -1.03 9.76
C VAL A 162 12.02 0.38 9.18
N PRO A 163 11.71 0.51 7.88
CA PRO A 163 11.74 1.82 7.21
C PRO A 163 10.54 2.71 7.57
N TRP A 164 9.41 2.11 7.97
CA TRP A 164 8.19 2.82 8.33
C TRP A 164 7.63 2.28 9.64
N ILE A 165 7.26 3.20 10.53
CA ILE A 165 6.71 2.90 11.84
C ILE A 165 5.45 3.73 12.01
N ASP A 166 4.43 3.07 12.56
CA ASP A 166 3.15 3.67 12.91
C ASP A 166 3.20 4.05 14.40
N VAL A 167 3.11 5.35 14.69
CA VAL A 167 3.27 5.92 16.03
C VAL A 167 2.10 6.85 16.33
N ASP A 168 1.40 6.60 17.44
CA ASP A 168 0.37 7.50 17.95
C ASP A 168 1.00 8.56 18.87
N LEU A 169 0.82 9.85 18.52
CA LEU A 169 1.23 10.95 19.38
C LEU A 169 0.06 11.36 20.28
N VAL A 170 0.14 11.02 21.56
CA VAL A 170 -0.87 11.41 22.56
C VAL A 170 -0.47 12.72 23.22
N LEU A 171 -1.25 13.77 22.98
CA LEU A 171 -1.07 15.08 23.62
C LEU A 171 -1.98 15.21 24.86
N PRO A 172 -1.63 16.06 25.85
CA PRO A 172 -2.50 16.30 26.99
C PRO A 172 -3.89 16.80 26.58
N PRO A 173 -4.94 16.49 27.36
CA PRO A 173 -6.30 16.93 27.05
C PRO A 173 -6.37 18.46 26.96
N GLY A 174 -7.04 18.96 25.91
CA GLY A 174 -7.14 20.40 25.63
C GLY A 174 -5.91 21.03 24.96
N ALA A 175 -4.89 20.25 24.61
CA ALA A 175 -3.73 20.73 23.87
C ALA A 175 -3.99 20.98 22.38
N ILE A 176 -5.02 20.35 21.83
CA ILE A 176 -5.45 20.51 20.43
C ILE A 176 -6.66 21.45 20.43
N ALA A 177 -6.51 22.62 19.83
CA ALA A 177 -7.62 23.53 19.61
C ALA A 177 -8.44 23.01 18.41
N ILE A 178 -9.69 22.62 18.66
CA ILE A 178 -10.64 22.31 17.59
C ILE A 178 -11.01 23.65 16.97
N ALA A 179 -10.65 23.87 15.70
CA ALA A 179 -11.18 25.00 14.94
C ALA A 179 -12.70 24.83 14.87
N ASN A 180 -13.43 25.56 15.71
CA ASN A 180 -14.88 25.59 15.63
C ASN A 180 -15.25 26.06 14.23
N GLY A 181 -15.87 25.17 13.45
CA GLY A 181 -16.45 25.48 12.15
C GLY A 181 -17.54 26.54 12.31
N SER A 182 -17.15 27.81 12.32
CA SER A 182 -18.07 28.91 12.09
C SER A 182 -18.52 28.80 10.64
N ARG A 183 -19.83 28.70 10.45
CA ARG A 183 -20.55 28.60 9.16
C ARG A 183 -20.46 29.88 8.32
N ASN A 184 -19.27 30.46 8.15
CA ASN A 184 -19.03 31.47 7.13
C ASN A 184 -18.10 30.88 6.08
N SER A 185 -18.60 30.89 4.86
CA SER A 185 -17.97 30.46 3.62
C SER A 185 -16.77 31.34 3.23
N ASP A 186 -15.74 31.32 4.06
CA ASP A 186 -14.42 31.88 3.78
C ASP A 186 -13.40 30.90 4.35
N VAL A 187 -13.08 29.86 3.56
CA VAL A 187 -12.13 28.82 3.96
C VAL A 187 -10.74 29.44 3.98
N GLU A 188 -10.28 29.76 5.19
CA GLU A 188 -8.94 30.25 5.47
C GLU A 188 -7.88 29.22 5.07
N VAL A 189 -6.74 29.80 4.72
CA VAL A 189 -5.65 29.21 3.96
C VAL A 189 -4.74 28.44 4.92
N GLU A 190 -4.57 27.13 4.72
CA GLU A 190 -3.44 26.37 5.29
C GLU A 190 -2.13 26.95 4.72
N SER A 191 -1.64 27.93 5.47
CA SER A 191 -0.31 28.51 5.45
C SER A 191 0.27 28.26 6.83
N GLN A 192 1.59 28.17 6.96
CA GLN A 192 2.35 27.76 8.16
C GLN A 192 1.93 28.41 9.51
N GLY A 193 1.07 29.43 9.53
CA GLY A 193 0.49 30.00 10.75
C GLY A 193 -0.53 29.10 11.49
N ASP A 194 -1.10 28.08 10.83
CA ASP A 194 -2.25 27.31 11.40
C ASP A 194 -1.84 26.17 12.35
N LEU A 195 -0.61 25.66 12.26
CA LEU A 195 -0.12 24.65 13.22
C LEU A 195 0.09 25.26 14.61
N THR A 196 0.43 26.55 14.67
CA THR A 196 0.61 27.28 15.94
C THR A 196 -0.72 27.57 16.61
N SER A 197 -1.78 27.87 15.84
CA SER A 197 -3.14 28.04 16.37
C SER A 197 -3.75 26.71 16.83
N GLN A 198 -3.49 25.62 16.11
CA GLN A 198 -4.06 24.30 16.40
C GLN A 198 -3.35 23.55 17.55
N TYR A 199 -2.02 23.57 17.60
CA TYR A 199 -1.22 22.78 18.55
C TYR A 199 -0.53 23.62 19.63
N GLY A 200 -0.64 24.95 19.57
CA GLY A 200 -0.10 25.88 20.57
C GLY A 200 1.38 25.63 20.87
N LYS A 201 1.70 25.31 22.13
CA LYS A 201 3.07 25.03 22.58
C LYS A 201 3.71 23.76 21.99
N TYR A 202 2.93 22.91 21.31
CA TYR A 202 3.39 21.68 20.69
C TYR A 202 3.63 21.81 19.18
N SER A 203 3.40 22.99 18.57
CA SER A 203 3.56 23.20 17.13
C SER A 203 4.95 22.81 16.64
N SER A 204 6.01 23.21 17.36
CA SER A 204 7.39 22.86 17.01
C SER A 204 7.65 21.35 17.03
N LEU A 205 6.98 20.59 17.89
CA LEU A 205 7.10 19.13 17.91
C LEU A 205 6.45 18.52 16.67
N VAL A 206 5.25 18.99 16.32
CA VAL A 206 4.48 18.51 15.16
C VAL A 206 5.18 18.87 13.85
N GLU A 207 5.71 20.09 13.73
CA GLU A 207 6.50 20.53 12.56
C GLU A 207 7.73 19.65 12.31
N ASN A 208 8.38 19.17 13.38
CA ASN A 208 9.54 18.28 13.25
C ASN A 208 9.16 16.85 12.78
N LEU A 209 7.88 16.46 12.84
CA LEU A 209 7.40 15.18 12.29
C LEU A 209 7.21 15.25 10.77
N GLY A 210 7.30 16.45 10.18
CA GLY A 210 7.21 16.68 8.74
C GLY A 210 5.82 17.13 8.30
N ASP A 211 5.65 17.24 6.97
CA ASP A 211 4.42 17.70 6.36
C ASP A 211 3.29 16.66 6.53
N PRO A 212 2.04 17.09 6.75
CA PRO A 212 0.90 16.19 6.81
C PRO A 212 0.76 15.44 5.49
N VAL A 213 0.67 14.11 5.57
CA VAL A 213 0.49 13.24 4.40
C VAL A 213 -0.96 12.82 4.32
N PHE A 214 -1.56 12.98 3.14
CA PHE A 214 -2.89 12.48 2.87
C PHE A 214 -2.93 10.94 2.97
N LEU A 215 -3.81 10.43 3.82
CA LEU A 215 -4.12 9.00 3.89
C LEU A 215 -5.22 8.70 2.87
N PRO A 216 -4.97 7.84 1.87
CA PRO A 216 -5.99 7.41 0.93
C PRO A 216 -7.20 6.84 1.69
N SER A 217 -8.36 7.46 1.54
CA SER A 217 -9.64 6.85 1.95
C SER A 217 -10.14 5.92 0.84
N SER A 218 -11.11 5.08 1.15
CA SER A 218 -11.78 4.22 0.17
C SER A 218 -12.41 4.97 -1.00
N LYS A 219 -12.69 6.27 -0.85
CA LYS A 219 -13.19 7.16 -1.91
C LYS A 219 -12.08 7.81 -2.74
N LEU A 220 -10.85 7.91 -2.22
CA LEU A 220 -9.74 8.58 -2.89
C LEU A 220 -8.56 7.62 -3.11
N ARG A 221 -8.57 6.93 -4.26
CA ARG A 221 -7.56 5.90 -4.61
C ARG A 221 -6.17 6.47 -4.93
N ARG A 222 -6.01 7.80 -5.04
CA ARG A 222 -4.72 8.45 -5.29
C ARG A 222 -4.51 9.62 -4.32
N ALA A 223 -3.30 9.72 -3.76
CA ALA A 223 -2.87 10.97 -3.16
C ALA A 223 -2.98 12.09 -4.21
N PRO A 224 -3.39 13.32 -3.82
CA PRO A 224 -3.26 14.50 -4.67
C PRO A 224 -1.86 14.47 -5.28
N SER A 225 -1.76 14.36 -6.61
CA SER A 225 -0.43 14.24 -7.22
C SER A 225 0.36 15.49 -6.88
N GLN A 226 1.47 15.31 -6.15
CA GLN A 226 2.46 16.37 -5.98
C GLN A 226 2.79 16.88 -7.38
N PRO A 227 2.73 18.20 -7.61
CA PRO A 227 2.91 18.75 -8.94
C PRO A 227 4.26 18.30 -9.49
N LEU A 228 4.25 17.56 -10.60
CA LEU A 228 5.45 17.26 -11.35
C LEU A 228 6.13 18.59 -11.68
N ASN A 229 7.30 18.82 -11.07
CA ASN A 229 8.18 19.94 -11.37
C ASN A 229 7.53 21.33 -11.23
N ALA A 230 6.99 21.63 -10.05
CA ALA A 230 6.74 22.99 -9.63
C ALA A 230 8.05 23.81 -9.68
N ARG A 231 8.26 24.59 -10.76
CA ARG A 231 9.39 25.51 -10.86
C ARG A 231 9.29 26.49 -9.70
N LYS A 232 10.29 26.50 -8.82
CA LYS A 232 10.43 27.41 -7.66
C LYS A 232 10.75 28.85 -8.07
N SER A 233 10.31 29.29 -9.24
CA SER A 233 10.51 30.66 -9.71
C SER A 233 9.45 31.56 -9.06
N LYS A 234 9.87 32.70 -8.52
CA LYS A 234 8.99 33.77 -8.04
C LYS A 234 8.61 34.77 -9.14
N LEU A 235 9.19 34.63 -10.33
CA LEU A 235 8.88 35.46 -11.49
C LEU A 235 7.69 34.89 -12.25
N PHE A 236 6.68 35.72 -12.47
CA PHE A 236 5.57 35.45 -13.37
C PHE A 236 5.78 36.23 -14.66
N SER A 237 6.40 35.55 -15.62
CA SER A 237 6.80 36.16 -16.90
C SER A 237 5.60 36.43 -17.82
N ALA A 238 5.73 37.41 -18.71
CA ALA A 238 4.72 37.72 -19.72
C ALA A 238 4.29 36.48 -20.54
N ALA A 239 5.24 35.64 -20.96
CA ALA A 239 4.96 34.40 -21.70
C ALA A 239 4.15 33.38 -20.87
N GLN A 240 4.35 33.33 -19.55
CA GLN A 240 3.56 32.48 -18.66
C GLN A 240 2.14 33.02 -18.47
N LYS A 241 1.98 34.34 -18.38
CA LYS A 241 0.66 34.98 -18.31
C LYS A 241 -0.14 34.75 -19.60
N GLU A 242 0.50 34.86 -20.75
CA GLU A 242 -0.10 34.58 -22.06
C GLU A 242 -0.53 33.12 -22.16
N ALA A 243 0.36 32.17 -21.83
CA ALA A 243 0.04 30.75 -21.82
C ALA A 243 -1.12 30.42 -20.87
N LEU A 244 -1.17 31.06 -19.69
CA LEU A 244 -2.26 30.89 -18.74
C LEU A 244 -3.59 31.39 -19.30
N ARG A 245 -3.60 32.60 -19.88
CA ARG A 245 -4.83 33.18 -20.43
C ARG A 245 -5.35 32.35 -21.61
N LEU A 246 -4.46 31.84 -22.47
CA LEU A 246 -4.81 30.92 -23.55
C LEU A 246 -5.43 29.61 -23.01
N ALA A 247 -4.86 29.03 -21.96
CA ALA A 247 -5.42 27.82 -21.33
C ALA A 247 -6.82 28.06 -20.72
N MET A 248 -7.05 29.24 -20.13
CA MET A 248 -8.38 29.63 -19.63
C MET A 248 -9.38 29.81 -20.78
N CYS A 249 -8.98 30.45 -21.88
CA CYS A 249 -9.82 30.58 -23.08
C CYS A 249 -10.14 29.21 -23.68
N GLU A 250 -9.16 28.30 -23.78
CA GLU A 250 -9.39 26.93 -24.27
C GLU A 250 -10.40 26.17 -23.39
N ALA A 251 -10.34 26.36 -22.06
CA ALA A 251 -11.30 25.74 -21.14
C ALA A 251 -12.74 26.20 -21.46
N VAL A 252 -12.95 27.50 -21.69
CA VAL A 252 -14.27 28.06 -22.05
C VAL A 252 -14.72 27.63 -23.45
N ASP A 253 -13.84 27.70 -24.45
CA ASP A 253 -14.16 27.31 -25.83
C ASP A 253 -14.56 25.83 -25.92
N THR A 254 -13.83 24.96 -25.22
CA THR A 254 -14.14 23.53 -25.19
C THR A 254 -15.40 23.24 -24.38
N GLU A 255 -15.72 24.05 -23.36
CA GLU A 255 -16.97 23.94 -22.61
C GLU A 255 -18.17 24.38 -23.46
N GLU A 256 -18.06 25.48 -24.21
CA GLU A 256 -19.11 25.94 -25.13
C GLU A 256 -19.43 24.89 -26.19
N ARG A 257 -18.40 24.28 -26.80
CA ARG A 257 -18.59 23.18 -27.74
C ARG A 257 -19.23 21.96 -27.09
N TYR A 258 -18.87 21.64 -25.85
CA TYR A 258 -19.45 20.52 -25.11
C TYR A 258 -20.92 20.78 -24.77
N VAL A 259 -21.25 21.94 -24.18
CA VAL A 259 -22.62 22.36 -23.88
C VAL A 259 -23.47 22.41 -25.15
N GLY A 260 -22.94 22.90 -26.28
CA GLY A 260 -23.63 22.88 -27.56
C GLY A 260 -24.00 21.46 -28.02
N LYS A 261 -23.07 20.51 -27.93
CA LYS A 261 -23.35 19.09 -28.22
C LYS A 261 -24.38 18.49 -27.28
N MET A 262 -24.33 18.84 -25.99
CA MET A 262 -25.29 18.35 -25.01
C MET A 262 -26.69 18.93 -25.21
N TYR A 263 -26.76 20.21 -25.57
CA TYR A 263 -27.99 20.88 -25.93
C TYR A 263 -28.65 20.22 -27.14
N ASP A 264 -27.86 19.92 -28.18
CA ASP A 264 -28.33 19.15 -29.33
C ASP A 264 -28.82 17.76 -28.96
N LEU A 265 -28.11 17.05 -28.06
CA LEU A 265 -28.56 15.75 -27.58
C LEU A 265 -29.92 15.83 -26.87
N VAL A 266 -30.08 16.76 -25.93
CA VAL A 266 -31.29 16.85 -25.10
C VAL A 266 -32.47 17.40 -25.88
N HIS A 267 -32.30 18.50 -26.61
CA HIS A 267 -33.41 19.21 -27.26
C HIS A 267 -33.68 18.73 -28.69
N ASN A 268 -32.68 18.28 -29.43
CA ASN A 268 -32.89 17.86 -30.83
C ASN A 268 -33.01 16.34 -30.96
N ILE A 269 -32.22 15.56 -30.23
CA ILE A 269 -32.23 14.09 -30.33
C ILE A 269 -33.29 13.51 -29.39
N ILE A 270 -33.14 13.66 -28.07
CA ILE A 270 -34.03 13.03 -27.07
C ILE A 270 -35.49 13.47 -27.27
N GLN A 271 -35.75 14.77 -27.43
CA GLN A 271 -37.10 15.28 -27.63
C GLN A 271 -37.82 14.68 -28.85
N ARG A 272 -37.11 14.48 -29.99
CA ARG A 272 -37.68 13.85 -31.19
C ARG A 272 -37.98 12.37 -30.99
N PHE A 273 -37.18 11.67 -30.17
CA PHE A 273 -37.44 10.27 -29.82
C PHE A 273 -38.60 10.14 -28.83
N SER A 274 -38.69 11.02 -27.84
CA SER A 274 -39.78 11.04 -26.85
C SER A 274 -41.14 11.39 -27.44
N GLN A 275 -41.24 12.41 -28.29
CA GLN A 275 -42.51 12.80 -28.93
C GLN A 275 -43.09 11.65 -29.77
N LYS A 276 -42.26 10.94 -30.53
CA LYS A 276 -42.70 9.82 -31.37
C LYS A 276 -42.95 8.52 -30.60
N ALA A 277 -42.40 8.38 -29.39
CA ALA A 277 -42.75 7.29 -28.49
C ALA A 277 -44.13 7.52 -27.83
N ALA A 278 -44.49 8.79 -27.59
CA ALA A 278 -45.83 9.17 -27.14
C ALA A 278 -46.90 8.99 -28.25
N ASP A 279 -46.54 9.20 -29.51
CA ASP A 279 -47.44 9.03 -30.68
C ASP A 279 -47.59 7.55 -31.16
N LYS A 280 -47.21 6.56 -30.34
CA LYS A 280 -47.08 5.15 -30.75
C LYS A 280 -48.45 4.43 -30.86
N PRO A 281 -48.76 3.75 -31.99
CA PRO A 281 -49.85 2.77 -32.07
C PRO A 281 -49.45 1.42 -31.40
N PRO A 282 -50.39 0.70 -30.77
CA PRO A 282 -50.11 -0.50 -29.95
C PRO A 282 -49.55 -1.72 -30.70
N THR A 283 -49.35 -1.63 -32.02
CA THR A 283 -48.86 -2.69 -32.90
C THR A 283 -47.38 -2.57 -33.28
N SER A 284 -46.65 -1.57 -32.77
CA SER A 284 -45.26 -1.32 -33.17
C SER A 284 -44.21 -1.95 -32.23
N THR A 285 -43.16 -2.54 -32.81
CA THR A 285 -41.98 -3.13 -32.14
C THR A 285 -40.94 -2.08 -31.68
N SER A 286 -41.25 -0.78 -31.75
CA SER A 286 -40.33 0.27 -31.27
C SER A 286 -40.22 0.29 -29.74
N PRO A 287 -39.05 0.66 -29.17
CA PRO A 287 -38.83 0.68 -27.71
C PRO A 287 -39.88 1.55 -26.99
N ASP A 288 -40.38 1.04 -25.86
CA ASP A 288 -41.35 1.72 -25.01
C ASP A 288 -40.71 2.86 -24.19
N GLU A 289 -41.53 3.72 -23.57
CA GLU A 289 -41.07 4.88 -22.80
C GLU A 289 -40.09 4.51 -21.68
N THR A 290 -40.26 3.33 -21.07
CA THR A 290 -39.35 2.78 -20.05
C THR A 290 -38.00 2.35 -20.63
N ALA A 291 -37.98 1.77 -21.83
CA ALA A 291 -36.76 1.38 -22.55
C ALA A 291 -36.00 2.61 -23.08
N LEU A 292 -36.73 3.66 -23.49
CA LEU A 292 -36.16 4.96 -23.86
C LEU A 292 -35.54 5.69 -22.67
N LYS A 293 -36.13 5.60 -21.47
CA LYS A 293 -35.55 6.15 -20.23
C LYS A 293 -34.26 5.43 -19.81
N GLN A 294 -34.08 4.16 -20.19
CA GLN A 294 -32.80 3.46 -20.01
C GLN A 294 -31.72 3.93 -20.99
N LEU A 295 -32.11 4.27 -22.22
CA LEU A 295 -31.17 4.76 -23.24
C LEU A 295 -30.81 6.24 -23.06
N PHE A 296 -31.76 7.04 -22.58
CA PHE A 296 -31.63 8.46 -22.31
C PHE A 296 -32.04 8.74 -20.86
N PRO A 297 -31.11 8.58 -19.90
CA PRO A 297 -31.37 8.83 -18.51
C PRO A 297 -31.80 10.29 -18.27
N PRO A 298 -32.72 10.56 -17.33
CA PRO A 298 -33.18 11.92 -17.03
C PRO A 298 -32.04 12.83 -16.52
N CYS A 299 -31.00 12.26 -15.93
CA CYS A 299 -29.81 13.00 -15.48
C CYS A 299 -29.06 13.71 -16.62
N LEU A 300 -29.25 13.33 -17.90
CA LEU A 300 -28.68 14.07 -19.04
C LEU A 300 -29.16 15.53 -19.09
N LYS A 301 -30.40 15.78 -18.66
CA LYS A 301 -30.94 17.14 -18.57
C LYS A 301 -30.28 17.92 -17.43
N GLU A 302 -30.08 17.26 -16.29
CA GLU A 302 -29.39 17.84 -15.14
C GLU A 302 -27.91 18.15 -15.45
N ILE A 303 -27.22 17.26 -16.17
CA ILE A 303 -25.87 17.52 -16.71
C ILE A 303 -25.89 18.79 -17.56
N LEU A 304 -26.81 18.89 -18.53
CA LEU A 304 -26.91 20.08 -19.38
C LEU A 304 -27.14 21.36 -18.56
N GLU A 305 -28.08 21.35 -17.62
CA GLU A 305 -28.42 22.51 -16.79
C GLU A 305 -27.21 22.97 -15.94
N VAL A 306 -26.50 22.02 -15.33
CA VAL A 306 -25.34 22.29 -14.48
C VAL A 306 -24.15 22.80 -15.32
N ASN A 307 -23.88 22.21 -16.48
CA ASN A 307 -22.81 22.67 -17.39
C ASN A 307 -23.11 24.02 -18.04
N MET A 308 -24.38 24.34 -18.33
CA MET A 308 -24.77 25.67 -18.80
C MET A 308 -24.50 26.75 -17.75
N GLY A 309 -24.84 26.47 -16.48
CA GLY A 309 -24.56 27.40 -15.38
C GLY A 309 -23.06 27.60 -15.17
N PHE A 310 -22.29 26.51 -15.21
CA PHE A 310 -20.84 26.55 -15.14
C PHE A 310 -20.22 27.38 -16.27
N LEU A 311 -20.64 27.14 -17.53
CA LEU A 311 -20.18 27.90 -18.70
C LEU A 311 -20.46 29.40 -18.57
N ALA A 312 -21.63 29.78 -18.08
CA ALA A 312 -22.00 31.18 -17.90
C ALA A 312 -21.04 31.89 -16.93
N GLU A 313 -20.72 31.24 -15.80
CA GLU A 313 -19.85 31.83 -14.78
C GLU A 313 -18.40 31.96 -15.25
N ILE A 314 -17.82 30.93 -15.86
CA ILE A 314 -16.43 30.99 -16.35
C ILE A 314 -16.27 31.98 -17.52
N ARG A 315 -17.31 32.14 -18.33
CA ARG A 315 -17.35 33.16 -19.40
C ARG A 315 -17.40 34.56 -18.82
N GLU A 316 -18.30 34.81 -17.87
CA GLU A 316 -18.43 36.12 -17.22
C GLU A 316 -17.10 36.53 -16.55
N ILE A 317 -16.39 35.60 -15.91
CA ILE A 317 -15.07 35.87 -15.31
C ILE A 317 -14.06 36.34 -16.37
N LEU A 318 -14.00 35.69 -17.54
CA LEU A 318 -13.09 36.09 -18.61
C LEU A 318 -13.46 37.46 -19.19
N GLU A 319 -14.74 37.73 -19.42
CA GLU A 319 -15.24 39.01 -19.96
C GLU A 319 -14.95 40.16 -18.99
N GLN A 320 -15.18 39.98 -17.69
CA GLN A 320 -14.91 41.00 -16.67
C GLN A 320 -13.42 41.33 -16.52
N THR A 321 -12.55 40.36 -16.79
CA THR A 321 -11.09 40.49 -16.59
C THR A 321 -10.34 40.76 -17.88
N GLU A 322 -11.02 40.88 -19.01
CA GLU A 322 -10.38 41.04 -20.33
C GLU A 322 -9.49 42.28 -20.42
N LYS A 323 -9.99 43.43 -19.98
CA LYS A 323 -9.26 44.71 -20.03
C LYS A 323 -8.03 44.69 -19.14
N ASP A 324 -8.21 44.27 -17.88
CA ASP A 324 -7.14 44.22 -16.89
C ASP A 324 -6.07 43.17 -17.27
N ALA A 325 -6.49 42.05 -17.89
CA ALA A 325 -5.58 41.04 -18.38
C ALA A 325 -4.72 41.55 -19.55
N LEU A 326 -5.30 42.31 -20.50
CA LEU A 326 -4.55 42.89 -21.62
C LEU A 326 -3.46 43.86 -21.15
N GLU A 327 -3.72 44.62 -20.09
CA GLU A 327 -2.74 45.52 -19.48
C GLU A 327 -1.63 44.73 -18.76
N ASP A 328 -1.99 43.72 -17.97
CA ASP A 328 -1.04 42.92 -17.15
C ASP A 328 -0.18 41.94 -17.98
N LEU A 329 -0.66 41.50 -19.15
CA LEU A 329 0.07 40.62 -20.07
C LEU A 329 1.38 41.23 -20.59
N SER A 330 1.50 42.56 -20.57
CA SER A 330 2.64 43.30 -21.14
C SER A 330 3.87 43.39 -20.23
N GLY A 331 3.76 42.98 -18.95
CA GLY A 331 4.83 43.14 -17.96
C GLY A 331 5.11 41.88 -17.14
N ASP A 332 6.37 41.72 -16.72
CA ASP A 332 6.77 40.67 -15.77
C ASP A 332 6.39 41.07 -14.34
N THR A 333 5.74 40.16 -13.60
CA THR A 333 5.35 40.41 -12.20
C THR A 333 6.20 39.55 -11.26
N HIS A 334 6.87 40.20 -10.30
CA HIS A 334 7.52 39.49 -9.21
C HIS A 334 6.51 39.14 -8.11
N ILE A 335 6.38 37.85 -7.79
CA ILE A 335 5.47 37.35 -6.77
C ILE A 335 6.20 37.34 -5.42
N ASP A 336 5.96 38.37 -4.61
CA ASP A 336 6.35 38.46 -3.20
C ASP A 336 5.13 38.28 -2.29
N SER A 337 5.38 38.06 -1.00
CA SER A 337 4.33 37.97 0.04
C SER A 337 3.46 39.23 0.14
N SER A 338 3.86 40.34 -0.49
CA SER A 338 3.11 41.59 -0.62
C SER A 338 2.41 41.80 -1.97
N SER A 339 2.59 40.93 -2.97
CA SER A 339 2.06 41.12 -4.33
C SER A 339 0.55 40.86 -4.43
N PHE A 340 -0.05 40.24 -3.41
CA PHE A 340 -1.49 39.98 -3.33
C PHE A 340 -2.13 40.69 -2.12
N ARG A 341 -1.67 41.92 -1.79
CA ARG A 341 -2.28 42.75 -0.75
C ARG A 341 -3.79 42.88 -1.01
N ARG A 342 -4.58 42.62 0.02
CA ARG A 342 -6.02 42.91 0.01
C ARG A 342 -6.19 44.42 -0.02
N ASP A 343 -7.04 44.91 -0.91
CA ASP A 343 -7.49 46.30 -0.86
C ASP A 343 -8.33 46.56 0.42
N ALA A 344 -8.71 47.81 0.67
CA ALA A 344 -9.50 48.19 1.84
C ALA A 344 -10.87 47.48 1.93
N ALA A 345 -11.28 46.79 0.85
CA ALA A 345 -12.49 45.98 0.76
C ALA A 345 -12.24 44.46 0.88
N GLY A 346 -10.99 44.04 1.14
CA GLY A 346 -10.63 42.62 1.34
C GLY A 346 -10.36 41.82 0.04
N ARG A 347 -10.45 42.44 -1.14
CA ARG A 347 -10.28 41.79 -2.45
C ARG A 347 -8.81 41.74 -2.83
N ARG A 348 -8.36 40.57 -3.31
CA ARG A 348 -7.00 40.39 -3.87
C ARG A 348 -6.99 40.89 -5.32
N SER A 349 -5.90 41.53 -5.72
CA SER A 349 -5.66 41.86 -7.14
C SER A 349 -5.54 40.57 -7.94
N ASP A 350 -6.45 40.38 -8.92
CA ASP A 350 -6.52 39.23 -9.83
C ASP A 350 -6.71 39.71 -11.27
N PRO A 351 -5.70 40.39 -11.86
CA PRO A 351 -5.84 41.04 -13.16
C PRO A 351 -6.11 40.03 -14.30
N ILE A 352 -5.60 38.80 -14.18
CA ILE A 352 -5.83 37.73 -15.17
C ILE A 352 -7.16 36.99 -14.93
N GLY A 353 -7.73 37.08 -13.72
CA GLY A 353 -8.97 36.41 -13.34
C GLY A 353 -8.83 34.95 -12.89
N ILE A 354 -7.60 34.45 -12.74
CA ILE A 354 -7.33 33.04 -12.45
C ILE A 354 -7.75 32.64 -11.03
N ILE A 355 -7.71 33.57 -10.07
CA ILE A 355 -8.17 33.29 -8.70
C ILE A 355 -9.67 33.07 -8.73
N LYS A 356 -10.44 33.99 -9.33
CA LYS A 356 -11.90 33.83 -9.46
C LYS A 356 -12.25 32.56 -10.25
N PHE A 357 -11.55 32.31 -11.36
CA PHE A 357 -11.76 31.13 -12.19
C PHE A 357 -11.55 29.83 -11.40
N ALA A 358 -10.48 29.74 -10.61
CA ALA A 358 -10.21 28.56 -9.79
C ALA A 358 -11.28 28.32 -8.71
N HIS A 359 -11.86 29.39 -8.15
CA HIS A 359 -12.98 29.26 -7.21
C HIS A 359 -14.25 28.78 -7.90
N ALA A 360 -14.54 29.27 -9.10
CA ALA A 360 -15.67 28.77 -9.91
C ALA A 360 -15.55 27.25 -10.15
N LEU A 361 -14.36 26.75 -10.51
CA LEU A 361 -14.13 25.29 -10.65
C LEU A 361 -14.45 24.54 -9.33
N LEU A 362 -13.97 25.06 -8.20
CA LEU A 362 -14.16 24.44 -6.90
C LEU A 362 -15.62 24.45 -6.43
N GLU A 363 -16.40 25.47 -6.81
CA GLU A 363 -17.83 25.56 -6.50
C GLU A 363 -18.69 24.65 -7.39
N TRP A 364 -18.38 24.58 -8.68
CA TRP A 364 -19.21 23.88 -9.66
C TRP A 364 -18.94 22.38 -9.74
N PHE A 365 -17.68 21.95 -9.61
CA PHE A 365 -17.37 20.52 -9.74
C PHE A 365 -18.09 19.61 -8.72
N PRO A 366 -18.29 19.99 -7.44
CA PRO A 366 -19.13 19.20 -6.54
C PRO A 366 -20.56 18.99 -7.05
N LYS A 367 -21.12 19.98 -7.76
CA LYS A 367 -22.46 19.88 -8.38
C LYS A 367 -22.49 18.87 -9.53
N PHE A 368 -21.33 18.49 -10.08
CA PHE A 368 -21.23 17.46 -11.13
C PHE A 368 -21.36 16.04 -10.56
N SER A 369 -21.06 15.82 -9.28
CA SER A 369 -20.96 14.48 -8.68
C SER A 369 -22.21 13.62 -8.88
N ASN A 370 -23.39 14.16 -8.54
CA ASN A 370 -24.65 13.42 -8.64
C ASN A 370 -25.07 13.16 -10.10
N PRO A 371 -25.24 14.19 -10.97
CA PRO A 371 -25.78 13.97 -12.31
C PRO A 371 -24.84 13.13 -13.19
N TYR A 372 -23.52 13.31 -13.07
CA TYR A 372 -22.57 12.47 -13.79
C TYR A 372 -22.44 11.07 -13.19
N GLY A 373 -22.51 10.90 -11.87
CA GLY A 373 -22.50 9.59 -11.23
C GLY A 373 -23.67 8.72 -11.70
N ASP A 374 -24.89 9.28 -11.70
CA ASP A 374 -26.08 8.62 -12.21
C ASP A 374 -25.96 8.26 -13.69
N TYR A 375 -25.37 9.15 -14.49
CA TYR A 375 -25.15 8.90 -15.92
C TYR A 375 -24.14 7.77 -16.16
N MET A 376 -23.02 7.75 -15.43
CA MET A 376 -22.01 6.70 -15.56
C MET A 376 -22.57 5.32 -15.21
N HIS A 377 -23.37 5.22 -14.13
CA HIS A 377 -24.06 3.98 -13.77
C HIS A 377 -25.05 3.51 -14.85
N ALA A 378 -25.84 4.43 -15.42
CA ALA A 378 -26.78 4.09 -16.48
C ALA A 378 -26.09 3.73 -17.81
N HIS A 379 -24.91 4.32 -18.07
CA HIS A 379 -24.19 4.17 -19.33
C HIS A 379 -23.45 2.81 -19.46
N HIS A 380 -23.13 2.10 -18.35
CA HIS A 380 -22.41 0.80 -18.39
C HIS A 380 -23.09 -0.30 -19.23
N GLY A 381 -24.41 -0.23 -19.44
CA GLY A 381 -25.17 -1.15 -20.31
C GLY A 381 -25.51 -0.62 -21.70
N PHE A 382 -25.17 0.63 -22.02
CA PHE A 382 -25.67 1.33 -23.20
C PHE A 382 -25.32 0.65 -24.51
N SER A 383 -24.06 0.23 -24.70
CA SER A 383 -23.63 -0.41 -25.96
C SER A 383 -24.39 -1.70 -26.23
N GLN A 384 -24.75 -2.44 -25.18
CA GLN A 384 -25.50 -3.69 -25.26
C GLN A 384 -26.98 -3.42 -25.56
N THR A 385 -27.59 -2.46 -24.84
CA THR A 385 -28.98 -2.03 -25.03
C THR A 385 -29.21 -1.40 -26.42
N LEU A 386 -28.29 -0.54 -26.88
CA LEU A 386 -28.35 0.04 -28.22
C LEU A 386 -28.22 -1.04 -29.29
N SER A 387 -27.30 -2.00 -29.13
CA SER A 387 -27.13 -3.09 -30.09
C SER A 387 -28.35 -4.02 -30.12
N SER A 388 -29.01 -4.26 -28.99
CA SER A 388 -30.27 -5.03 -28.99
C SER A 388 -31.40 -4.30 -29.72
N PHE A 389 -31.48 -2.97 -29.60
CA PHE A 389 -32.49 -2.18 -30.33
C PHE A 389 -32.19 -2.02 -31.82
N LEU A 390 -30.92 -2.14 -32.22
CA LEU A 390 -30.49 -2.08 -33.62
C LEU A 390 -30.64 -3.40 -34.36
N ASN A 391 -30.61 -4.53 -33.66
CA ASN A 391 -30.81 -5.86 -34.26
C ASN A 391 -32.23 -6.06 -34.81
N ASP A 392 -33.21 -5.23 -34.39
CA ASP A 392 -34.56 -5.27 -34.93
C ASP A 392 -34.72 -4.36 -36.17
N ASN A 393 -34.51 -4.96 -37.35
CA ASN A 393 -34.59 -4.29 -38.66
C ASN A 393 -36.00 -3.79 -39.04
N GLN A 394 -37.05 -4.21 -38.32
CA GLN A 394 -38.43 -3.74 -38.57
C GLN A 394 -38.81 -2.54 -37.70
N SER A 395 -37.97 -2.18 -36.72
CA SER A 395 -38.25 -1.08 -35.81
C SER A 395 -38.12 0.29 -36.48
N SER A 396 -39.09 1.18 -36.24
CA SER A 396 -38.98 2.58 -36.68
C SER A 396 -37.85 3.34 -35.95
N PHE A 397 -37.34 2.77 -34.86
CA PHE A 397 -36.20 3.28 -34.10
C PHE A 397 -34.87 2.99 -34.80
N SER A 398 -34.63 1.75 -35.27
CA SER A 398 -33.38 1.38 -35.94
C SER A 398 -33.16 2.19 -37.23
N LYS A 399 -34.19 2.35 -38.07
CA LYS A 399 -34.13 3.22 -39.28
C LYS A 399 -33.74 4.67 -38.95
N ARG A 400 -34.22 5.23 -37.84
CA ARG A 400 -33.90 6.60 -37.41
C ARG A 400 -32.50 6.73 -36.81
N VAL A 401 -32.02 5.70 -36.12
CA VAL A 401 -30.62 5.67 -35.65
C VAL A 401 -29.67 5.58 -36.86
N TYR A 402 -30.03 4.84 -37.91
CA TYR A 402 -29.30 4.85 -39.19
C TYR A 402 -29.32 6.21 -39.89
N GLU A 403 -30.46 6.91 -39.95
CA GLU A 403 -30.57 8.27 -40.53
C GLU A 403 -29.79 9.33 -39.73
N THR A 404 -29.77 9.21 -38.39
CA THR A 404 -29.02 10.11 -37.50
C THR A 404 -27.51 9.80 -37.51
N GLY A 405 -27.15 8.61 -37.96
CA GLY A 405 -25.80 8.05 -37.90
C GLY A 405 -25.55 7.35 -36.56
N GLU A 406 -25.52 6.03 -36.57
CA GLU A 406 -25.29 5.19 -35.38
C GLU A 406 -23.98 5.56 -34.65
N GLN A 407 -22.92 5.78 -35.42
CA GLN A 407 -21.62 6.24 -34.90
C GLN A 407 -21.69 7.63 -34.27
N LYS A 408 -22.50 8.53 -34.85
CA LYS A 408 -22.73 9.86 -34.29
C LYS A 408 -23.49 9.77 -32.96
N MET A 409 -24.49 8.91 -32.86
CA MET A 409 -25.25 8.69 -31.62
C MET A 409 -24.38 8.11 -30.50
N ARG A 410 -23.58 7.07 -30.80
CA ARG A 410 -22.62 6.54 -29.83
C ARG A 410 -21.59 7.60 -29.41
N SER A 411 -21.05 8.36 -30.37
CA SER A 411 -20.08 9.39 -30.07
C SER A 411 -20.65 10.48 -29.16
N VAL A 412 -21.86 10.97 -29.41
CA VAL A 412 -22.47 12.05 -28.62
C VAL A 412 -22.81 11.58 -27.21
N LEU A 413 -23.26 10.33 -27.04
CA LEU A 413 -23.56 9.76 -25.71
C LEU A 413 -22.29 9.43 -24.91
N MET A 414 -21.15 9.23 -25.57
CA MET A 414 -19.86 9.10 -24.88
C MET A 414 -19.28 10.44 -24.41
N GLU A 415 -19.76 11.58 -24.90
CA GLU A 415 -19.16 12.90 -24.58
C GLU A 415 -19.17 13.23 -23.08
N PRO A 416 -20.25 13.00 -22.29
CA PRO A 416 -20.23 13.26 -20.86
C PRO A 416 -19.16 12.45 -20.11
N VAL A 417 -18.99 11.17 -20.48
CA VAL A 417 -17.98 10.29 -19.89
C VAL A 417 -16.56 10.75 -20.24
N GLN A 418 -16.36 11.25 -21.47
CA GLN A 418 -15.06 11.76 -21.91
C GLN A 418 -14.74 13.17 -21.38
N ARG A 419 -15.74 14.00 -21.08
CA ARG A 419 -15.54 15.38 -20.63
C ARG A 419 -14.93 15.45 -19.24
N LEU A 420 -15.36 14.59 -18.31
CA LEU A 420 -14.88 14.61 -16.93
C LEU A 420 -13.35 14.49 -16.80
N PRO A 421 -12.68 13.47 -17.40
CA PRO A 421 -11.22 13.39 -17.35
C PRO A 421 -10.51 14.57 -18.02
N ARG A 422 -11.14 15.21 -19.03
CA ARG A 422 -10.55 16.37 -19.72
C ARG A 422 -10.43 17.60 -18.82
N TYR A 423 -11.28 17.77 -17.80
CA TYR A 423 -11.11 18.88 -16.84
C TYR A 423 -9.78 18.79 -16.09
N SER A 424 -9.32 17.58 -15.77
CA SER A 424 -8.01 17.41 -15.13
C SER A 424 -6.87 17.88 -16.04
N LEU A 425 -6.93 17.57 -17.34
CA LEU A 425 -5.94 18.02 -18.32
C LEU A 425 -5.93 19.54 -18.49
N LEU A 426 -7.11 20.17 -18.50
CA LEU A 426 -7.24 21.63 -18.58
C LEU A 426 -6.63 22.30 -17.34
N ILE A 427 -6.85 21.74 -16.16
CA ILE A 427 -6.26 22.24 -14.91
C ILE A 427 -4.74 22.04 -14.89
N ASP A 428 -4.25 20.92 -15.38
CA ASP A 428 -2.81 20.66 -15.49
C ASP A 428 -2.14 21.67 -16.46
N ALA A 429 -2.81 22.02 -17.57
CA ALA A 429 -2.34 23.07 -18.47
C ALA A 429 -2.26 24.44 -17.76
N MET A 430 -3.32 24.85 -17.05
CA MET A 430 -3.34 26.11 -16.27
C MET A 430 -2.27 26.14 -15.17
N THR A 431 -2.12 25.05 -14.41
CA THR A 431 -1.15 24.97 -13.31
C THR A 431 0.29 24.93 -13.81
N SER A 432 0.55 24.38 -15.00
CA SER A 432 1.89 24.40 -15.62
C SER A 432 2.36 25.80 -16.02
N ALA A 433 1.42 26.69 -16.35
CA ALA A 433 1.70 28.09 -16.67
C ALA A 433 1.87 28.97 -15.42
N LEU A 434 1.46 28.48 -14.24
CA LEU A 434 1.53 29.23 -12.98
C LEU A 434 2.84 29.00 -12.21
N PRO A 435 3.41 30.05 -11.59
CA PRO A 435 4.46 29.89 -10.59
C PRO A 435 3.95 29.13 -9.36
N SER A 436 4.81 28.30 -8.76
CA SER A 436 4.47 27.44 -7.62
C SER A 436 3.97 28.18 -6.36
N VAL A 437 4.29 29.47 -6.24
CA VAL A 437 3.91 30.34 -5.12
C VAL A 437 2.55 31.02 -5.35
N HIS A 438 1.95 30.90 -6.55
CA HIS A 438 0.73 31.59 -6.90
C HIS A 438 -0.50 31.03 -6.14
N PRO A 439 -1.37 31.87 -5.54
CA PRO A 439 -2.46 31.43 -4.67
C PRO A 439 -3.51 30.53 -5.36
N ALA A 440 -3.72 30.69 -6.67
CA ALA A 440 -4.66 29.87 -7.43
C ALA A 440 -4.22 28.41 -7.60
N VAL A 441 -2.92 28.09 -7.47
CA VAL A 441 -2.39 26.73 -7.72
C VAL A 441 -3.04 25.72 -6.78
N LYS A 442 -3.12 26.02 -5.48
CA LYS A 442 -3.74 25.12 -4.50
C LYS A 442 -5.23 24.89 -4.79
N THR A 443 -5.96 25.96 -5.13
CA THR A 443 -7.40 25.88 -5.44
C THR A 443 -7.65 25.04 -6.69
N LEU A 444 -6.84 25.21 -7.74
CA LEU A 444 -6.89 24.40 -8.96
C LEU A 444 -6.62 22.92 -8.69
N LEU A 445 -5.59 22.61 -7.89
CA LEU A 445 -5.28 21.22 -7.53
C LEU A 445 -6.42 20.57 -6.73
N LYS A 446 -7.05 21.29 -5.80
CA LYS A 446 -8.25 20.80 -5.09
C LYS A 446 -9.41 20.53 -6.05
N ALA A 447 -9.67 21.44 -6.99
CA ALA A 447 -10.71 21.24 -8.01
C ALA A 447 -10.43 20.00 -8.87
N ARG A 448 -9.18 19.77 -9.25
CA ARG A 448 -8.75 18.55 -9.97
C ARG A 448 -9.01 17.29 -9.15
N ASP A 449 -8.73 17.33 -7.85
CA ASP A 449 -8.94 16.19 -6.96
C ASP A 449 -10.44 15.83 -6.88
N ILE A 450 -11.33 16.83 -6.81
CA ILE A 450 -12.80 16.63 -6.85
C ILE A 450 -13.23 15.94 -8.15
N ILE A 451 -12.75 16.39 -9.32
CA ILE A 451 -13.07 15.73 -10.60
C ILE A 451 -12.53 14.30 -10.65
N THR A 452 -11.32 14.08 -10.12
CA THR A 452 -10.72 12.76 -10.06
C THR A 452 -11.54 11.83 -9.15
N GLU A 453 -12.05 12.36 -8.04
CA GLU A 453 -12.98 11.67 -7.15
C GLU A 453 -14.26 11.26 -7.90
N ILE A 454 -14.89 12.20 -8.61
CA ILE A 454 -16.11 11.94 -9.41
C ILE A 454 -15.85 10.84 -10.46
N CYS A 455 -14.70 10.88 -11.15
CA CYS A 455 -14.31 9.83 -12.09
C CYS A 455 -14.07 8.47 -11.41
N SER A 456 -13.79 8.45 -10.10
CA SER A 456 -13.49 7.24 -9.33
C SER A 456 -14.68 6.67 -8.56
N LEU A 457 -15.77 7.44 -8.38
CA LEU A 457 -17.03 6.98 -7.76
C LEU A 457 -17.62 5.75 -8.50
N ASP A 458 -17.30 5.58 -9.78
CA ASP A 458 -17.63 4.41 -10.60
C ASP A 458 -16.99 3.09 -10.09
N SER A 459 -16.03 3.15 -9.16
CA SER A 459 -15.26 1.98 -8.68
C SER A 459 -15.73 1.42 -7.33
N HIS A 460 -16.64 2.11 -6.62
CA HIS A 460 -16.85 1.88 -5.19
C HIS A 460 -18.32 1.75 -4.81
N SER A 461 -18.91 0.59 -5.13
CA SER A 461 -20.04 0.09 -4.35
C SER A 461 -19.54 -0.97 -3.36
N ALA A 462 -20.04 -0.97 -2.12
CA ALA A 462 -19.79 -2.05 -1.15
C ALA A 462 -20.17 -3.45 -1.68
N LYS A 463 -20.93 -3.51 -2.79
CA LYS A 463 -21.26 -4.74 -3.52
C LYS A 463 -20.06 -5.29 -4.30
N ASP A 464 -19.10 -4.45 -4.74
CA ASP A 464 -17.93 -4.88 -5.52
C ASP A 464 -16.87 -5.61 -4.67
N ASN A 465 -16.59 -5.19 -3.43
CA ASN A 465 -15.65 -5.94 -2.55
C ASN A 465 -16.13 -7.39 -2.30
N SER A 466 -17.44 -7.58 -2.12
CA SER A 466 -18.03 -8.92 -1.94
C SER A 466 -17.96 -9.76 -3.23
N ARG A 467 -17.90 -9.10 -4.38
CA ARG A 467 -17.82 -9.72 -5.71
C ARG A 467 -16.39 -10.09 -6.05
N ASP A 468 -15.42 -9.23 -5.74
CA ASP A 468 -13.99 -9.50 -5.89
C ASP A 468 -13.60 -10.71 -5.05
N LEU A 469 -14.11 -10.79 -3.82
CA LEU A 469 -13.85 -11.93 -2.96
C LEU A 469 -14.44 -13.23 -3.53
N LYS A 470 -15.68 -13.20 -4.03
CA LYS A 470 -16.31 -14.37 -4.66
C LYS A 470 -15.58 -14.80 -5.92
N ARG A 471 -14.98 -13.88 -6.66
CA ARG A 471 -14.14 -14.20 -7.82
C ARG A 471 -12.81 -14.80 -7.41
N LEU A 472 -12.17 -14.23 -6.39
CA LEU A 472 -10.94 -14.76 -5.82
C LEU A 472 -11.14 -16.20 -5.34
N GLN A 473 -12.25 -16.49 -4.67
CA GLN A 473 -12.65 -17.84 -4.24
C GLN A 473 -12.81 -18.84 -5.40
N ARG A 474 -13.14 -18.39 -6.61
CA ARG A 474 -13.23 -19.25 -7.81
C ARG A 474 -11.89 -19.46 -8.50
N LEU A 475 -10.93 -18.55 -8.31
CA LEU A 475 -9.62 -18.61 -8.95
C LEU A 475 -8.56 -19.30 -8.07
N VAL A 476 -8.81 -19.37 -6.75
CA VAL A 476 -7.86 -19.88 -5.76
C VAL A 476 -8.35 -21.18 -5.14
N GLU A 477 -7.53 -22.23 -5.22
CA GLU A 477 -7.74 -23.50 -4.53
C GLU A 477 -7.60 -23.34 -3.01
N ASP A 478 -8.41 -24.08 -2.24
CA ASP A 478 -8.42 -24.11 -0.78
C ASP A 478 -8.63 -22.73 -0.09
N PHE A 479 -9.31 -21.79 -0.77
CA PHE A 479 -9.63 -20.50 -0.16
C PHE A 479 -10.62 -20.67 1.01
N PRO A 480 -10.35 -20.10 2.20
CA PRO A 480 -11.19 -20.30 3.36
C PRO A 480 -12.60 -19.70 3.19
N ALA A 481 -13.61 -20.43 3.68
CA ALA A 481 -15.02 -20.01 3.62
C ALA A 481 -15.38 -18.89 4.63
N ALA A 482 -14.53 -18.66 5.64
CA ALA A 482 -14.70 -17.58 6.60
C ALA A 482 -14.46 -16.22 5.93
N SER A 483 -15.36 -15.26 6.17
CA SER A 483 -15.35 -13.93 5.54
C SER A 483 -14.05 -13.16 5.80
N MET A 484 -13.20 -13.07 4.78
CA MET A 484 -11.93 -12.34 4.75
C MET A 484 -11.67 -11.98 3.29
N PRO A 485 -11.25 -10.76 2.88
CA PRO A 485 -11.15 -9.47 3.58
C PRO A 485 -12.45 -8.64 3.53
N SER A 486 -12.53 -7.57 4.34
CA SER A 486 -13.60 -6.57 4.32
C SER A 486 -13.16 -5.23 3.68
N GLY A 487 -11.86 -4.92 3.75
CA GLY A 487 -11.30 -3.72 3.15
C GLY A 487 -11.18 -3.83 1.63
N ARG A 488 -10.96 -2.69 0.96
CA ARG A 488 -10.66 -2.64 -0.48
C ARG A 488 -9.32 -3.30 -0.79
N LEU A 489 -9.16 -3.80 -2.01
CA LEU A 489 -7.87 -4.24 -2.53
C LEU A 489 -6.99 -3.02 -2.86
N ILE A 490 -5.83 -2.91 -2.22
CA ILE A 490 -4.88 -1.81 -2.39
C ILE A 490 -3.91 -2.14 -3.53
N THR A 491 -3.17 -3.25 -3.42
CA THR A 491 -2.17 -3.64 -4.41
C THR A 491 -2.03 -5.17 -4.49
N ALA A 492 -1.42 -5.64 -5.57
CA ALA A 492 -0.99 -7.03 -5.74
C ALA A 492 0.48 -7.06 -6.18
N VAL A 493 1.27 -7.95 -5.59
CA VAL A 493 2.72 -8.02 -5.80
C VAL A 493 3.16 -9.46 -6.04
N ASP A 494 3.93 -9.69 -7.10
CA ASP A 494 4.58 -10.98 -7.36
C ASP A 494 5.80 -11.13 -6.46
N PHE A 495 6.03 -12.33 -5.92
CA PHE A 495 7.18 -12.61 -5.06
C PHE A 495 7.75 -14.01 -5.27
N TYR A 496 9.00 -14.19 -4.83
CA TYR A 496 9.59 -15.50 -4.52
C TYR A 496 9.73 -15.68 -3.01
N ASP A 497 9.29 -16.83 -2.50
CA ASP A 497 9.51 -17.21 -1.10
C ASP A 497 10.93 -17.75 -0.95
N LEU A 498 11.71 -17.11 -0.08
CA LEU A 498 13.09 -17.49 0.20
C LEU A 498 13.08 -18.45 1.39
N PRO A 499 13.49 -19.72 1.22
CA PRO A 499 13.67 -20.61 2.35
C PRO A 499 14.85 -20.15 3.21
N PRO A 500 14.87 -20.47 4.52
CA PRO A 500 16.08 -20.31 5.34
C PRO A 500 17.29 -20.95 4.64
N PRO A 501 18.48 -20.31 4.62
CA PRO A 501 18.90 -19.11 5.36
C PRO A 501 18.56 -17.75 4.71
N TYR A 502 17.60 -17.71 3.78
CA TYR A 502 17.07 -16.48 3.16
C TYR A 502 18.02 -15.78 2.18
N HIS A 503 18.81 -16.55 1.43
CA HIS A 503 19.68 -15.98 0.40
C HIS A 503 18.90 -15.60 -0.86
N LEU A 504 19.35 -14.50 -1.49
CA LEU A 504 18.98 -14.17 -2.87
C LEU A 504 19.64 -15.18 -3.80
N ARG A 505 18.91 -16.24 -4.14
CA ARG A 505 19.40 -17.30 -5.03
C ARG A 505 19.30 -16.86 -6.49
N SER A 506 20.22 -17.36 -7.32
CA SER A 506 20.15 -17.10 -8.76
C SER A 506 18.89 -17.74 -9.36
N PRO A 507 18.30 -17.16 -10.43
CA PRO A 507 17.00 -17.56 -10.99
C PRO A 507 16.92 -18.98 -11.59
N LYS A 508 17.95 -19.82 -11.41
CA LYS A 508 18.02 -21.21 -11.90
C LYS A 508 17.53 -22.24 -10.88
N GLU A 509 17.34 -21.85 -9.61
CA GLU A 509 16.78 -22.72 -8.58
C GLU A 509 15.29 -22.45 -8.44
N SER A 510 14.47 -23.50 -8.36
CA SER A 510 13.01 -23.41 -8.28
C SER A 510 12.58 -22.81 -6.95
N LEU A 511 12.54 -21.48 -6.88
CA LEU A 511 11.92 -20.74 -5.79
C LEU A 511 10.40 -20.84 -5.90
N ASP A 512 9.74 -21.05 -4.77
CA ASP A 512 8.28 -21.05 -4.71
C ASP A 512 7.78 -19.64 -5.04
N SER A 513 7.13 -19.50 -6.18
CA SER A 513 6.59 -18.21 -6.64
C SER A 513 5.17 -18.00 -6.15
N GLY A 514 4.85 -16.76 -5.82
CA GLY A 514 3.57 -16.41 -5.23
C GLY A 514 3.06 -15.03 -5.62
N ILE A 515 1.84 -14.73 -5.17
CA ILE A 515 1.20 -13.42 -5.28
C ILE A 515 0.76 -12.99 -3.89
N LEU A 516 1.17 -11.78 -3.51
CA LEU A 516 0.77 -11.11 -2.30
C LEU A 516 -0.33 -10.10 -2.64
N LEU A 517 -1.48 -10.21 -1.97
CA LEU A 517 -2.59 -9.27 -2.08
C LEU A 517 -2.67 -8.44 -0.80
N LEU A 518 -2.57 -7.12 -0.94
CA LEU A 518 -2.73 -6.18 0.16
C LEU A 518 -4.14 -5.59 0.12
N TYR A 519 -4.93 -5.86 1.14
CA TYR A 519 -6.21 -5.23 1.42
C TYR A 519 -6.07 -4.19 2.54
N GLY A 520 -7.11 -3.41 2.83
CA GLY A 520 -7.10 -2.46 3.96
C GLY A 520 -6.94 -3.13 5.33
N ASP A 521 -7.37 -4.38 5.48
CA ASP A 521 -7.42 -5.12 6.75
C ASP A 521 -6.58 -6.41 6.75
N TYR A 522 -6.32 -6.98 5.56
CA TYR A 522 -5.60 -8.24 5.39
C TYR A 522 -4.46 -8.19 4.38
N LEU A 523 -3.46 -9.02 4.63
CA LEU A 523 -2.45 -9.41 3.68
C LEU A 523 -2.65 -10.90 3.36
N ILE A 524 -2.92 -11.24 2.10
CA ILE A 524 -3.12 -12.61 1.64
C ILE A 524 -1.92 -13.05 0.82
N LEU A 525 -1.37 -14.23 1.12
CA LEU A 525 -0.32 -14.88 0.37
C LEU A 525 -0.92 -16.06 -0.42
N LEU A 526 -0.61 -16.10 -1.71
CA LEU A 526 -1.02 -17.15 -2.64
C LEU A 526 0.22 -17.78 -3.27
N SER A 527 0.24 -19.11 -3.42
CA SER A 527 1.28 -19.81 -4.21
C SER A 527 0.79 -20.02 -5.63
N LYS A 528 1.69 -19.93 -6.60
CA LYS A 528 1.42 -20.28 -7.99
C LYS A 528 1.61 -21.77 -8.20
N ALA A 529 0.74 -22.39 -8.99
CA ALA A 529 1.01 -23.72 -9.52
C ALA A 529 2.23 -23.68 -10.44
N PHE A 530 2.96 -24.81 -10.57
CA PHE A 530 4.21 -24.91 -11.33
C PHE A 530 4.11 -24.43 -12.79
N GLU A 531 2.93 -24.52 -13.40
CA GLU A 531 2.68 -24.09 -14.79
C GLU A 531 1.85 -22.79 -14.91
N SER A 532 1.50 -22.14 -13.79
CA SER A 532 0.66 -20.95 -13.84
C SER A 532 1.38 -19.77 -14.49
N ARG A 533 0.70 -19.11 -15.42
CA ARG A 533 1.15 -17.86 -16.04
C ARG A 533 0.55 -16.63 -15.36
N MET A 534 -0.22 -16.82 -14.30
CA MET A 534 -0.86 -15.74 -13.57
C MET A 534 0.20 -14.81 -12.94
N THR A 535 0.08 -13.53 -13.23
CA THR A 535 0.89 -12.47 -12.61
C THR A 535 0.03 -11.67 -11.66
N ALA A 536 0.63 -10.98 -10.69
CA ALA A 536 -0.09 -10.11 -9.78
C ALA A 536 -0.92 -9.06 -10.53
N ARG A 537 -0.37 -8.49 -11.62
CA ARG A 537 -1.08 -7.55 -12.49
C ARG A 537 -2.25 -8.21 -13.24
N GLY A 538 -2.06 -9.44 -13.72
CA GLY A 538 -3.12 -10.22 -14.38
C GLY A 538 -4.27 -10.51 -13.42
N LEU A 539 -3.96 -11.01 -12.22
CA LEU A 539 -4.95 -11.29 -11.18
C LEU A 539 -5.69 -10.01 -10.76
N TYR A 540 -4.97 -8.92 -10.55
CA TYR A 540 -5.58 -7.62 -10.22
C TYR A 540 -6.56 -7.15 -11.30
N ALA A 541 -6.20 -7.35 -12.58
CA ALA A 541 -7.07 -7.00 -13.70
C ALA A 541 -8.31 -7.93 -13.81
N GLU A 542 -8.15 -9.24 -13.56
CA GLU A 542 -9.29 -10.18 -13.55
C GLU A 542 -10.31 -9.84 -12.46
N LEU A 543 -9.85 -9.41 -11.30
CA LEU A 543 -10.73 -8.96 -10.21
C LEU A 543 -11.53 -7.71 -10.64
N ASP A 544 -10.91 -6.79 -11.39
CA ASP A 544 -11.50 -5.52 -11.85
C ASP A 544 -12.49 -5.66 -13.04
N LYS A 545 -12.46 -6.76 -13.81
CA LYS A 545 -13.30 -6.93 -15.02
C LYS A 545 -14.80 -6.89 -14.74
N PRO A 546 -15.68 -6.38 -15.61
CA PRO A 546 -17.15 -6.47 -15.44
C PRO A 546 -17.66 -7.93 -15.42
N PRO A 547 -18.85 -8.22 -14.87
CA PRO A 547 -19.37 -9.58 -14.82
C PRO A 547 -19.77 -10.02 -16.23
N VAL A 548 -19.06 -11.00 -16.79
CA VAL A 548 -19.50 -11.70 -18.00
C VAL A 548 -20.52 -12.76 -17.55
N VAL A 549 -21.66 -12.81 -18.23
CA VAL A 549 -22.65 -13.89 -18.05
C VAL A 549 -21.94 -15.20 -18.34
N PRO A 550 -22.01 -16.23 -17.48
CA PRO A 550 -21.28 -17.47 -17.70
C PRO A 550 -21.80 -18.10 -19.00
N TYR A 551 -20.96 -18.09 -20.05
CA TYR A 551 -21.02 -19.14 -21.05
C TYR A 551 -20.47 -20.39 -20.38
N ASP A 552 -21.11 -21.52 -20.69
CA ASP A 552 -20.93 -22.84 -20.10
C ASP A 552 -19.54 -23.44 -20.46
N GLU A 553 -18.46 -22.75 -20.08
CA GLU A 553 -17.11 -23.29 -20.09
C GLU A 553 -16.88 -24.01 -18.75
N GLY A 554 -16.52 -25.30 -18.83
CA GLY A 554 -16.27 -26.13 -17.65
C GLY A 554 -15.25 -25.52 -16.68
N PRO A 555 -15.18 -26.01 -15.43
CA PRO A 555 -14.34 -25.41 -14.39
C PRO A 555 -12.88 -25.37 -14.85
N ALA A 556 -12.36 -24.16 -15.08
CA ALA A 556 -10.95 -23.95 -15.35
C ALA A 556 -10.12 -24.47 -14.16
N PRO A 557 -9.00 -25.16 -14.39
CA PRO A 557 -8.15 -25.61 -13.30
C PRO A 557 -7.64 -24.41 -12.48
N PHE A 558 -7.62 -24.55 -11.16
CA PHE A 558 -7.12 -23.51 -10.26
C PHE A 558 -5.63 -23.27 -10.54
N GLU A 559 -5.28 -22.03 -10.90
CA GLU A 559 -3.90 -21.63 -11.14
C GLU A 559 -3.15 -21.22 -9.86
N LEU A 560 -3.90 -20.88 -8.80
CA LEU A 560 -3.40 -20.35 -7.55
C LEU A 560 -3.89 -21.20 -6.38
N LYS A 561 -3.07 -21.31 -5.33
CA LYS A 561 -3.46 -21.96 -4.07
C LYS A 561 -3.33 -20.99 -2.91
N PHE A 562 -4.27 -21.07 -1.98
CA PHE A 562 -4.21 -20.26 -0.76
C PHE A 562 -3.11 -20.76 0.17
N LEU A 563 -2.18 -19.86 0.56
CA LEU A 563 -1.16 -20.14 1.56
C LEU A 563 -1.59 -19.66 2.94
N GLN A 564 -1.81 -18.35 3.08
CA GLN A 564 -2.04 -17.71 4.37
C GLN A 564 -2.77 -16.38 4.24
N ALA A 565 -3.57 -16.03 5.25
CA ALA A 565 -4.11 -14.69 5.45
C ALA A 565 -3.66 -14.12 6.80
N LEU A 566 -3.09 -12.92 6.76
CA LEU A 566 -2.53 -12.21 7.91
C LEU A 566 -3.31 -10.92 8.14
N ARG A 567 -3.81 -10.70 9.36
CA ARG A 567 -4.32 -9.37 9.74
C ARG A 567 -3.16 -8.39 9.75
N ILE A 568 -3.33 -7.25 9.07
CA ILE A 568 -2.28 -6.24 8.97
C ILE A 568 -1.91 -5.66 10.34
N THR A 569 -2.84 -5.63 11.29
CA THR A 569 -2.61 -5.19 12.67
C THR A 569 -1.64 -6.08 13.44
N ASN A 570 -1.57 -7.37 13.10
CA ASN A 570 -0.75 -8.36 13.78
C ASN A 570 0.51 -8.72 12.96
N LEU A 571 0.93 -7.85 12.04
CA LEU A 571 2.04 -8.11 11.14
C LEU A 571 3.23 -7.20 11.48
N ARG A 572 4.43 -7.74 11.63
CA ARG A 572 5.65 -6.94 11.68
C ARG A 572 6.38 -7.08 10.35
N CYS A 573 6.72 -5.94 9.75
CA CYS A 573 7.43 -5.88 8.49
C CYS A 573 8.83 -5.30 8.74
N SER A 574 9.84 -5.92 8.14
CA SER A 574 11.19 -5.39 8.08
C SER A 574 11.81 -5.71 6.73
N GLN A 575 12.90 -5.06 6.37
CA GLN A 575 13.61 -5.30 5.13
C GLN A 575 15.09 -5.61 5.38
N SER A 576 15.70 -6.31 4.43
CA SER A 576 17.17 -6.39 4.32
C SER A 576 17.81 -5.01 4.14
N VAL A 577 19.09 -4.86 4.49
CA VAL A 577 19.86 -3.63 4.31
C VAL A 577 19.85 -3.13 2.86
N CYS A 578 19.85 -4.04 1.89
CA CYS A 578 19.80 -3.71 0.47
C CYS A 578 18.38 -3.43 -0.06
N GLY A 579 17.34 -3.53 0.77
CA GLY A 579 15.94 -3.28 0.38
C GLY A 579 15.32 -4.31 -0.56
N ARG A 580 16.00 -5.44 -0.83
CA ARG A 580 15.52 -6.49 -1.77
C ARG A 580 14.62 -7.52 -1.12
N ILE A 581 14.97 -7.96 0.08
CA ILE A 581 14.19 -8.93 0.85
C ILE A 581 13.23 -8.20 1.79
N LEU A 582 11.95 -8.57 1.73
CA LEU A 582 10.91 -8.22 2.69
C LEU A 582 10.72 -9.37 3.69
N TYR A 583 10.84 -9.07 4.98
CA TYR A 583 10.54 -10.00 6.06
C TYR A 583 9.17 -9.70 6.66
N LEU A 584 8.31 -10.72 6.72
CA LEU A 584 6.99 -10.67 7.33
C LEU A 584 6.96 -11.58 8.54
N THR A 585 6.78 -11.02 9.73
CA THR A 585 6.70 -11.77 10.99
C THR A 585 5.30 -11.62 11.59
N PRO A 586 4.49 -12.69 11.61
CA PRO A 586 3.20 -12.67 12.30
C PRO A 586 3.41 -12.54 13.82
N ALA A 587 2.67 -11.63 14.44
CA ALA A 587 2.71 -11.34 15.88
C ALA A 587 1.50 -11.90 16.66
N GLY A 588 0.66 -12.73 16.03
CA GLY A 588 -0.54 -13.33 16.64
C GLY A 588 -1.14 -14.46 15.80
N ASN A 589 -2.30 -14.96 16.22
CA ASN A 589 -3.01 -16.05 15.54
C ASN A 589 -3.36 -15.66 14.09
N PHE A 590 -3.06 -16.56 13.14
CA PHE A 590 -3.31 -16.37 11.71
C PHE A 590 -4.13 -17.53 11.15
N VAL A 591 -4.77 -17.31 10.00
CA VAL A 591 -5.50 -18.38 9.27
C VAL A 591 -4.55 -18.97 8.23
N GLN A 592 -4.28 -20.27 8.33
CA GLN A 592 -3.39 -21.03 7.44
C GLN A 592 -4.12 -22.23 6.85
N ASN A 593 -3.66 -22.68 5.68
CA ASN A 593 -4.06 -23.98 5.15
C ASN A 593 -3.41 -25.11 5.98
N GLU A 594 -4.22 -25.97 6.59
CA GLU A 594 -3.77 -27.09 7.44
C GLU A 594 -2.84 -28.08 6.71
N ARG A 595 -2.83 -28.07 5.38
CA ARG A 595 -1.98 -28.93 4.55
C ARG A 595 -0.57 -28.37 4.32
N SER A 596 -0.34 -27.08 4.57
CA SER A 596 0.98 -26.45 4.49
C SER A 596 1.73 -26.63 5.81
N ARG A 597 2.44 -27.76 5.94
CA ARG A 597 3.11 -28.24 7.16
C ARG A 597 4.34 -27.44 7.63
N SER A 598 4.59 -26.23 7.14
CA SER A 598 5.71 -25.41 7.59
C SER A 598 5.17 -24.14 8.25
N ALA A 599 5.06 -24.18 9.58
CA ALA A 599 4.84 -22.98 10.39
C ALA A 599 6.12 -22.14 10.35
N SER A 600 6.40 -21.48 9.22
CA SER A 600 7.48 -20.50 9.19
C SER A 600 7.02 -19.32 10.04
N ALA A 601 7.67 -19.13 11.19
CA ALA A 601 7.43 -17.98 12.07
C ALA A 601 7.72 -16.64 11.36
N MET A 602 8.34 -16.69 10.18
CA MET A 602 8.66 -15.55 9.35
C MET A 602 8.70 -15.93 7.88
N HIS A 603 8.12 -15.10 7.01
CA HIS A 603 8.30 -15.19 5.57
C HIS A 603 9.38 -14.22 5.12
N ALA A 604 10.27 -14.66 4.22
CA ALA A 604 11.28 -13.82 3.60
C ALA A 604 11.02 -13.79 2.10
N LEU A 605 10.58 -12.65 1.59
CA LEU A 605 10.06 -12.52 0.23
C LEU A 605 10.98 -11.64 -0.60
N GLU A 606 11.37 -12.13 -1.77
CA GLU A 606 11.96 -11.30 -2.83
C GLU A 606 10.84 -10.76 -3.72
N LEU A 607 10.67 -9.44 -3.73
CA LEU A 607 9.60 -8.79 -4.49
C LEU A 607 10.00 -8.62 -5.96
N LEU A 608 9.04 -8.76 -6.86
CA LEU A 608 9.25 -8.71 -8.30
C LEU A 608 8.54 -7.51 -8.95
N SER A 609 8.84 -7.29 -10.24
CA SER A 609 8.17 -6.30 -11.08
C SER A 609 8.29 -4.88 -10.50
N ASN A 610 7.19 -4.15 -10.35
CA ASN A 610 7.19 -2.75 -9.88
C ASN A 610 7.76 -2.54 -8.47
N TYR A 611 7.91 -3.61 -7.69
CA TYR A 611 8.43 -3.60 -6.32
C TYR A 611 9.82 -4.23 -6.20
N GLU A 612 10.45 -4.60 -7.32
CA GLU A 612 11.82 -5.16 -7.33
C GLU A 612 12.82 -4.20 -6.66
N GLY A 613 13.53 -4.71 -5.65
CA GLY A 613 14.47 -3.91 -4.84
C GLY A 613 13.82 -2.80 -4.01
N LYS A 614 12.50 -2.78 -3.88
CA LYS A 614 11.72 -1.71 -3.22
C LYS A 614 10.84 -2.27 -2.09
N ALA A 615 11.40 -3.14 -1.24
CA ALA A 615 10.68 -3.66 -0.07
C ALA A 615 10.11 -2.54 0.81
N GLY A 616 10.88 -1.47 1.03
CA GLY A 616 10.45 -0.31 1.82
C GLY A 616 9.20 0.39 1.30
N ARG A 617 8.97 0.39 -0.03
CA ARG A 617 7.75 0.94 -0.63
C ARG A 617 6.53 0.09 -0.29
N LEU A 618 6.65 -1.24 -0.34
CA LEU A 618 5.54 -2.12 0.06
C LEU A 618 5.28 -2.03 1.57
N ILE A 619 6.33 -1.87 2.38
CA ILE A 619 6.19 -1.63 3.83
C ILE A 619 5.44 -0.32 4.09
N GLU A 620 5.72 0.74 3.34
CA GLU A 620 4.98 2.00 3.39
C GLU A 620 3.48 1.79 3.11
N GLU A 621 3.15 1.06 2.05
CA GLU A 621 1.76 0.76 1.65
C GLU A 621 1.05 -0.09 2.72
N ILE A 622 1.71 -1.10 3.30
CA ILE A 622 1.19 -1.89 4.42
C ILE A 622 0.94 -1.00 5.64
N THR A 623 1.83 -0.04 5.91
CA THR A 623 1.72 0.87 7.06
C THR A 623 0.56 1.83 6.85
N LYS A 624 0.41 2.40 5.65
CA LYS A 624 -0.74 3.22 5.25
C LYS A 624 -2.04 2.44 5.36
N ALA A 625 -2.08 1.18 4.88
CA ALA A 625 -3.23 0.29 5.00
C ALA A 625 -3.61 0.05 6.47
N ARG A 626 -2.62 -0.15 7.36
CA ARG A 626 -2.85 -0.30 8.80
C ARG A 626 -3.52 0.92 9.40
N ILE A 627 -3.00 2.11 9.11
CA ILE A 627 -3.56 3.37 9.59
C ILE A 627 -4.97 3.54 9.02
N GLU A 628 -5.18 3.15 7.77
CA GLU A 628 -6.50 3.12 7.15
C GLU A 628 -7.48 2.21 7.92
N GLY A 629 -7.10 0.99 8.27
CA GLY A 629 -7.95 0.08 9.02
C GLY A 629 -8.23 0.47 10.49
N ARG A 630 -7.52 1.45 11.07
CA ARG A 630 -7.72 1.87 12.48
C ARG A 630 -8.96 2.72 12.70
N PHE A 631 -9.32 3.55 11.74
CA PHE A 631 -10.41 4.50 11.84
C PHE A 631 -11.50 4.16 10.84
N SER A 632 -12.76 4.14 11.27
CA SER A 632 -13.89 3.96 10.36
C SER A 632 -13.90 5.07 9.30
N GLU A 633 -14.47 4.79 8.14
CA GLU A 633 -14.63 5.79 7.06
C GLU A 633 -15.33 7.05 7.59
N GLU A 634 -16.39 6.87 8.38
CA GLU A 634 -17.10 7.96 9.04
C GLU A 634 -16.17 8.82 9.91
N TYR A 635 -15.28 8.20 10.68
CA TYR A 635 -14.36 8.94 11.56
C TYR A 635 -13.26 9.68 10.78
N ARG A 636 -12.87 9.19 9.60
CA ARG A 636 -11.89 9.85 8.73
C ARG A 636 -12.50 11.02 7.96
N GLU A 637 -13.77 10.91 7.59
CA GLU A 637 -14.48 11.93 6.81
C GLU A 637 -15.02 13.07 7.69
N HIS A 638 -15.30 12.81 8.96
CA HIS A 638 -15.71 13.83 9.91
C HIS A 638 -14.48 14.36 10.65
N SER A 639 -14.02 15.56 10.28
CA SER A 639 -13.07 16.35 11.10
C SER A 639 -13.75 16.81 12.41
N LYS A 640 -13.99 15.88 13.34
CA LYS A 640 -14.47 16.17 14.68
C LYS A 640 -13.37 15.99 15.71
#